data_AF-A0A034V1N8-F1
#
_entry.id   AF-A0A034V1N8-F1
#
_cell.length_a   1.000
_cell.length_b   1.000
_cell.length_c   1.000
_cell.angle_alpha   90.00
_cell.angle_beta   90.00
_cell.angle_gamma   90.00
#
_symmetry.space_group_name_H-M   'P 1'
#
loop_
_entity.id
_entity.type
_entity.pdbx_description
1 polymer ?
#
loop_
_entity_poly.entity_id
_entity_poly.type
_entity_poly.pdbx_seq_one_letter_code
_entity_poly.pdbx_strand_id
1 'polypeptide(L)'
;MAIEAKNKRKRKHQNVQNDGEDLPDDGEVAVPKKIAKKVKQGKEHQNHHKKKKGKNPAAEQEVGEDEKTVNGKADFAEDVQEEEEGEMQEHDSGYEEKALKFSKDFKMLNFRTKLRSNNFITELRHFLHIIQSRPKLVAKYIEKRGKPLELAEALERVDKTNVLHIGYLCQALQLVLMEIVSNQKEHMESAVYASRYFLKSHGTVIDQLLKSAQLQHRRTALKLLTAIVCVDPQLGRQLLASYDILSNVKTIENMLSHSPQELKETETVRKCFIHFVLAYLIDGNTLLIRNILDRGALIRALASGLQYDDHVTVCVVVSTLRKYVLECSEISKTKKIHVFDAECCRHFARLYDWLGPKVYAAKCAGKQGPHTQLPIDQIEPLVNAEERDAVAEVTHEFLLMLMTSRKHGICFDAVTNYRQKHNAIQGKVIGQLHKPWCNERKTELVIRILASCPDLARHTVRNFAGIINPLRTAQRDWISACDFLTKIISTLQPQLLRAALDKITLTDCTYFIKDVCLPIETLALLTGAKMVRHKNFGFRLAANKLLYAMFAQYSAYMAAITKREEARDNLNSLRRFRLDILNHILVNYPTVEEILFSLYMSIKDQEAVEVTVLDHLDVSLDLLLIICKEHRSFVNKTGTILDYLNLLRPLYAGDETSDASGGTGNIKLELKAIKTI
;
A
#
# COMPACT_ATOMS: atom_id res chain seq x y z
N MET A 1 -14.09 55.51 10.37
CA MET A 1 -15.14 54.88 11.21
C MET A 1 -14.87 53.37 11.07
N ALA A 2 -14.36 52.67 12.08
CA ALA A 2 -15.05 52.21 13.30
C ALA A 2 -15.99 51.03 12.95
N ILE A 3 -15.95 49.83 13.56
CA ILE A 3 -15.22 49.31 14.75
C ILE A 3 -14.88 47.82 14.52
N GLU A 4 -13.76 47.28 15.03
CA GLU A 4 -13.77 45.96 15.69
C GLU A 4 -12.53 45.71 16.59
N ALA A 5 -12.67 44.79 17.55
CA ALA A 5 -11.89 44.80 18.79
C ALA A 5 -10.76 43.75 18.86
N LYS A 6 -9.63 44.14 19.44
CA LYS A 6 -8.58 43.22 19.92
C LYS A 6 -8.77 42.97 21.41
N ASN A 7 -8.75 41.70 21.84
CA ASN A 7 -8.52 41.38 23.24
C ASN A 7 -7.49 40.25 23.37
N LYS A 8 -6.31 40.59 23.88
CA LYS A 8 -5.25 39.64 24.28
C LYS A 8 -5.22 39.59 25.81
N ARG A 9 -5.23 38.40 26.40
CA ARG A 9 -4.73 38.19 27.77
C ARG A 9 -3.45 37.36 27.73
N LYS A 10 -2.53 37.70 28.64
CA LYS A 10 -1.16 37.17 28.80
C LYS A 10 -0.84 37.24 30.30
N ARG A 11 0.26 36.60 30.72
CA ARG A 11 0.80 36.51 32.11
C ARG A 11 0.18 35.38 32.93
N LYS A 12 0.91 34.74 33.86
CA LYS A 12 2.32 34.99 34.31
C LYS A 12 2.96 33.66 34.78
N HIS A 13 4.25 33.45 34.45
CA HIS A 13 5.17 32.77 35.37
C HIS A 13 5.79 33.85 36.27
N GLN A 14 6.21 33.47 37.48
CA GLN A 14 6.99 34.32 38.36
C GLN A 14 8.08 33.47 39.01
N ASN A 15 9.27 34.05 39.18
CA ASN A 15 10.50 33.39 39.60
C ASN A 15 11.22 34.33 40.58
N VAL A 16 11.80 33.81 41.65
CA VAL A 16 12.61 34.56 42.64
C VAL A 16 13.76 33.66 43.08
N GLN A 17 14.93 34.25 43.32
CA GLN A 17 16.17 33.58 43.77
C GLN A 17 16.46 33.94 45.24
N ASN A 18 17.34 33.19 45.90
CA ASN A 18 18.50 33.72 46.62
C ASN A 18 19.43 32.60 47.14
N ASP A 19 20.69 32.66 46.72
CA ASP A 19 21.99 32.53 47.42
C ASP A 19 22.12 31.83 48.79
N GLY A 20 23.27 31.18 49.03
CA GLY A 20 23.83 30.86 50.37
C GLY A 20 24.54 29.49 50.49
N GLU A 21 25.74 29.46 51.08
CA GLU A 21 26.66 28.29 51.12
C GLU A 21 26.82 27.62 52.52
N ASP A 22 27.54 26.49 52.53
CA ASP A 22 28.33 25.84 53.61
C ASP A 22 27.74 24.93 54.74
N LEU A 23 28.04 23.62 54.57
CA LEU A 23 28.62 22.67 55.55
C LEU A 23 27.73 22.16 56.75
N PRO A 24 28.18 21.25 57.66
CA PRO A 24 27.98 19.80 57.41
C PRO A 24 27.56 18.91 58.63
N ASP A 25 27.36 17.62 58.31
CA ASP A 25 27.60 16.41 59.15
C ASP A 25 26.56 15.88 60.17
N ASP A 26 26.67 14.55 60.40
CA ASP A 26 26.01 13.64 61.37
C ASP A 26 24.46 13.57 61.50
N GLY A 27 23.83 12.41 61.76
CA GLY A 27 24.39 11.09 62.05
C GLY A 27 23.40 9.90 61.90
N GLU A 28 23.90 8.69 62.17
CA GLU A 28 23.31 7.37 61.81
C GLU A 28 22.02 6.94 62.56
N VAL A 29 21.30 5.94 62.00
CA VAL A 29 21.04 4.64 62.70
C VAL A 29 21.03 3.44 61.73
N ALA A 30 21.97 2.51 61.93
CA ALA A 30 21.98 1.06 61.67
C ALA A 30 21.36 0.42 60.39
N VAL A 31 22.26 -0.12 59.56
CA VAL A 31 22.06 -1.23 58.59
C VAL A 31 22.78 -2.48 59.14
N PRO A 32 22.29 -3.74 58.99
CA PRO A 32 23.18 -4.75 58.37
C PRO A 32 22.55 -5.99 57.66
N LYS A 33 22.81 -6.09 56.34
CA LYS A 33 23.39 -7.28 55.65
C LYS A 33 22.49 -8.56 55.59
N LYS A 34 22.75 -9.70 54.90
CA LYS A 34 23.85 -10.40 54.14
C LYS A 34 23.11 -11.47 53.25
N ILE A 35 23.53 -12.13 52.16
CA ILE A 35 24.68 -12.14 51.20
C ILE A 35 24.19 -12.91 49.91
N ALA A 36 24.51 -12.54 48.65
CA ALA A 36 25.48 -13.15 47.69
C ALA A 36 25.53 -14.71 47.55
N LYS A 37 25.94 -15.39 46.44
CA LYS A 37 26.15 -15.16 44.98
C LYS A 37 26.72 -16.47 44.33
N LYS A 38 26.79 -16.60 42.99
CA LYS A 38 27.53 -17.61 42.14
C LYS A 38 26.91 -19.03 41.98
N VAL A 39 27.38 -19.92 41.06
CA VAL A 39 27.59 -19.86 39.57
C VAL A 39 28.18 -21.19 38.99
N LYS A 40 27.59 -21.71 37.89
CA LYS A 40 28.11 -22.60 36.78
C LYS A 40 28.85 -23.95 37.02
N GLN A 41 28.74 -24.80 35.98
CA GLN A 41 29.55 -26.02 35.62
C GLN A 41 29.32 -27.30 36.47
N GLY A 42 29.35 -28.53 35.91
CA GLY A 42 29.38 -28.94 34.49
C GLY A 42 29.56 -30.47 34.24
N LYS A 43 29.20 -30.93 33.02
CA LYS A 43 29.68 -32.09 32.20
C LYS A 43 29.85 -33.55 32.76
N GLU A 44 29.77 -34.50 31.80
CA GLU A 44 30.10 -35.96 31.87
C GLU A 44 29.17 -36.80 32.78
N HIS A 45 28.89 -38.12 32.65
CA HIS A 45 29.27 -39.28 31.79
C HIS A 45 28.09 -40.34 31.90
N GLN A 46 27.91 -41.51 31.25
CA GLN A 46 28.42 -42.32 30.10
C GLN A 46 27.23 -43.27 29.65
N ASN A 47 27.01 -43.70 28.39
CA ASN A 47 27.63 -44.75 27.52
C ASN A 47 27.15 -46.23 27.74
N HIS A 48 26.95 -47.00 26.63
CA HIS A 48 26.58 -48.46 26.54
C HIS A 48 25.17 -48.93 27.04
N HIS A 49 24.50 -50.03 26.60
CA HIS A 49 24.71 -50.95 25.44
C HIS A 49 23.47 -51.81 24.99
N LYS A 50 23.47 -52.18 23.69
CA LYS A 50 23.05 -53.45 22.98
C LYS A 50 21.67 -54.16 23.14
N LYS A 51 21.12 -54.43 21.95
CA LYS A 51 20.02 -55.36 21.51
C LYS A 51 20.18 -56.86 21.87
N LYS A 52 19.04 -57.59 21.90
CA LYS A 52 18.70 -58.87 21.19
C LYS A 52 17.16 -59.06 21.23
N LYS A 53 16.42 -59.29 20.11
CA LYS A 53 16.11 -60.57 19.42
C LYS A 53 15.69 -61.73 20.36
N GLY A 54 14.54 -62.40 20.25
CA GLY A 54 13.39 -62.32 19.29
C GLY A 54 12.96 -63.71 18.77
N LYS A 55 11.73 -63.89 18.23
CA LYS A 55 11.31 -65.10 17.46
C LYS A 55 9.99 -64.91 16.66
N ASN A 56 9.91 -65.59 15.52
CA ASN A 56 8.73 -65.98 14.69
C ASN A 56 8.63 -67.54 14.76
N PRO A 57 7.70 -68.31 14.11
CA PRO A 57 6.93 -68.02 12.87
C PRO A 57 5.48 -68.61 12.77
N ALA A 58 4.92 -68.56 11.53
CA ALA A 58 3.92 -69.49 10.92
C ALA A 58 2.45 -69.44 11.41
N ALA A 59 1.42 -69.81 10.61
CA ALA A 59 1.25 -69.91 9.14
C ALA A 59 -0.27 -70.09 8.78
N GLU A 60 -0.60 -70.13 7.47
CA GLU A 60 -1.91 -70.38 6.81
C GLU A 60 -3.13 -69.48 7.22
N GLN A 61 -4.09 -69.03 6.40
CA GLN A 61 -4.73 -69.35 5.09
C GLN A 61 -6.03 -70.17 5.11
N GLU A 62 -6.86 -69.86 4.09
CA GLU A 62 -8.19 -70.41 3.73
C GLU A 62 -9.42 -69.83 4.50
N VAL A 63 -10.65 -69.74 3.97
CA VAL A 63 -11.32 -69.57 2.64
C VAL A 63 -12.76 -70.13 2.80
N GLY A 64 -13.71 -69.65 1.98
CA GLY A 64 -15.13 -70.05 1.99
C GLY A 64 -16.00 -69.00 2.70
N GLU A 65 -17.12 -68.46 2.20
CA GLU A 65 -18.12 -68.78 1.16
C GLU A 65 -19.52 -68.89 1.78
N ASP A 66 -20.29 -67.82 1.58
CA ASP A 66 -21.64 -67.81 1.02
C ASP A 66 -22.89 -68.23 1.84
N GLU A 67 -24.03 -67.78 1.30
CA GLU A 67 -25.44 -68.16 1.54
C GLU A 67 -26.08 -67.82 2.92
N LYS A 68 -27.12 -66.95 2.94
CA LYS A 68 -28.58 -67.28 3.03
C LYS A 68 -29.06 -67.79 4.41
N THR A 69 -30.29 -67.56 4.89
CA THR A 69 -31.48 -66.77 4.48
C THR A 69 -32.49 -66.78 5.64
N VAL A 70 -33.36 -65.75 5.78
CA VAL A 70 -34.77 -65.85 6.24
C VAL A 70 -34.97 -66.31 7.73
N ASN A 71 -35.83 -65.75 8.59
CA ASN A 71 -37.23 -65.33 8.46
C ASN A 71 -37.69 -64.46 9.67
N GLY A 72 -38.96 -64.02 9.68
CA GLY A 72 -39.64 -63.46 10.87
C GLY A 72 -39.53 -61.93 10.97
N LYS A 73 -40.57 -61.09 11.13
CA LYS A 73 -41.94 -61.21 11.70
C LYS A 73 -41.98 -61.60 13.20
N ALA A 74 -42.69 -60.87 14.07
CA ALA A 74 -43.39 -59.59 13.88
C ALA A 74 -43.79 -58.90 15.21
N ASP A 75 -43.98 -57.57 15.13
CA ASP A 75 -44.96 -56.72 15.82
C ASP A 75 -44.97 -56.55 17.37
N PHE A 76 -45.70 -55.49 17.74
CA PHE A 76 -46.15 -55.01 19.06
C PHE A 76 -45.15 -54.30 19.98
N ALA A 77 -45.30 -52.97 19.96
CA ALA A 77 -44.89 -52.04 20.99
C ALA A 77 -45.75 -52.17 22.26
N GLU A 78 -45.29 -51.56 23.37
CA GLU A 78 -45.96 -50.37 23.92
C GLU A 78 -44.97 -49.56 24.79
N ASP A 79 -45.31 -48.30 25.07
CA ASP A 79 -44.43 -47.33 25.72
C ASP A 79 -44.32 -47.51 27.25
N VAL A 80 -43.17 -47.16 27.81
CA VAL A 80 -43.06 -46.64 29.18
C VAL A 80 -42.27 -45.35 29.14
N GLN A 81 -42.87 -44.27 29.61
CA GLN A 81 -42.22 -42.96 29.74
C GLN A 81 -41.57 -42.84 31.12
N GLU A 82 -40.29 -42.48 31.16
CA GLU A 82 -39.70 -41.73 32.27
C GLU A 82 -39.05 -40.48 31.66
N GLU A 83 -39.21 -39.32 32.32
CA GLU A 83 -38.78 -38.01 31.83
C GLU A 83 -37.48 -37.54 32.51
N GLU A 84 -36.85 -36.51 31.92
CA GLU A 84 -35.71 -35.73 32.46
C GLU A 84 -34.34 -36.47 32.51
N GLU A 85 -33.18 -35.84 32.33
CA GLU A 85 -32.84 -34.42 32.08
C GLU A 85 -32.11 -34.24 30.72
N GLY A 86 -32.15 -33.03 30.16
CA GLY A 86 -31.80 -32.78 28.75
C GLY A 86 -30.36 -32.35 28.43
N GLU A 87 -29.82 -32.88 27.32
CA GLU A 87 -28.80 -32.20 26.52
C GLU A 87 -29.45 -31.46 25.35
N MET A 88 -29.30 -30.13 25.27
CA MET A 88 -29.78 -29.35 24.13
C MET A 88 -28.83 -29.48 22.93
N GLN A 89 -29.14 -30.39 22.00
CA GLN A 89 -28.47 -30.47 20.71
C GLN A 89 -29.07 -29.45 19.72
N GLU A 90 -28.26 -28.49 19.25
CA GLU A 90 -28.66 -27.55 18.20
C GLU A 90 -28.80 -28.30 16.85
N HIS A 91 -30.03 -28.52 16.41
CA HIS A 91 -30.34 -29.26 15.19
C HIS A 91 -30.14 -28.39 13.91
N ASP A 92 -28.89 -28.21 13.48
CA ASP A 92 -28.55 -27.60 12.19
C ASP A 92 -28.96 -28.53 11.03
N SER A 93 -30.14 -28.27 10.45
CA SER A 93 -30.68 -29.06 9.34
C SER A 93 -29.99 -28.73 8.01
N GLY A 94 -28.84 -29.37 7.77
CA GLY A 94 -28.07 -29.34 6.52
C GLY A 94 -28.78 -29.97 5.32
N TYR A 95 -30.00 -29.51 5.01
CA TYR A 95 -30.85 -30.03 3.95
C TYR A 95 -30.43 -29.47 2.58
N GLU A 96 -29.73 -30.27 1.77
CA GLU A 96 -29.56 -29.97 0.35
C GLU A 96 -30.91 -30.08 -0.37
N GLU A 97 -31.41 -28.95 -0.86
CA GLU A 97 -32.78 -28.89 -1.36
C GLU A 97 -32.91 -29.32 -2.82
N LYS A 98 -33.88 -30.20 -3.10
CA LYS A 98 -34.09 -30.79 -4.45
C LYS A 98 -34.42 -29.70 -5.49
N ALA A 99 -33.74 -29.77 -6.64
CA ALA A 99 -33.88 -28.82 -7.74
C ALA A 99 -35.30 -28.83 -8.37
N LEU A 100 -36.15 -27.91 -7.92
CA LEU A 100 -37.49 -27.67 -8.46
C LEU A 100 -37.44 -27.16 -9.90
N LYS A 101 -38.12 -27.85 -10.82
CA LYS A 101 -38.28 -27.41 -12.21
C LYS A 101 -39.43 -26.42 -12.33
N PHE A 102 -39.11 -25.17 -12.67
CA PHE A 102 -40.09 -24.09 -12.85
C PHE A 102 -40.54 -23.94 -14.31
N SER A 103 -41.77 -23.46 -14.52
CA SER A 103 -42.29 -23.16 -15.86
C SER A 103 -41.63 -21.90 -16.46
N LYS A 104 -41.57 -21.81 -17.80
CA LYS A 104 -41.16 -20.60 -18.52
C LYS A 104 -42.25 -19.51 -18.53
N ASP A 105 -43.49 -19.87 -18.20
CA ASP A 105 -44.61 -18.94 -18.10
C ASP A 105 -44.76 -18.39 -16.68
N PHE A 106 -44.91 -17.07 -16.58
CA PHE A 106 -45.02 -16.38 -15.29
C PHE A 106 -46.01 -15.23 -15.36
N LYS A 107 -47.09 -15.34 -14.60
CA LYS A 107 -48.18 -14.37 -14.56
C LYS A 107 -47.96 -13.44 -13.37
N MET A 108 -47.37 -12.26 -13.62
CA MET A 108 -47.03 -11.27 -12.59
C MET A 108 -48.18 -10.97 -11.62
N LEU A 109 -49.42 -10.90 -12.12
CA LEU A 109 -50.60 -10.67 -11.27
C LEU A 109 -50.90 -11.85 -10.32
N ASN A 110 -50.66 -13.09 -10.74
CA ASN A 110 -50.78 -14.26 -9.86
C ASN A 110 -49.74 -14.21 -8.74
N PHE A 111 -48.48 -13.95 -9.07
CA PHE A 111 -47.41 -13.79 -8.07
C PHE A 111 -47.76 -12.72 -7.02
N ARG A 112 -48.22 -11.54 -7.46
CA ARG A 112 -48.64 -10.46 -6.54
C ARG A 112 -49.84 -10.82 -5.67
N THR A 113 -50.83 -11.54 -6.19
CA THR A 113 -51.96 -12.06 -5.40
C THR A 113 -51.49 -13.11 -4.40
N LYS A 114 -50.60 -14.02 -4.82
CA LYS A 114 -50.05 -15.08 -3.97
C LYS A 114 -49.20 -14.53 -2.83
N LEU A 115 -48.37 -13.50 -3.07
CA LEU A 115 -47.52 -12.83 -2.07
C LEU A 115 -48.30 -12.28 -0.84
N ARG A 116 -49.62 -12.07 -0.99
CA ARG A 116 -50.52 -11.62 0.09
C ARG A 116 -51.20 -12.76 0.85
N SER A 117 -51.06 -14.00 0.37
CA SER A 117 -51.46 -15.23 1.07
C SER A 117 -50.28 -15.80 1.86
N ASN A 118 -50.52 -16.80 2.71
CA ASN A 118 -49.44 -17.45 3.49
C ASN A 118 -48.59 -18.41 2.62
N ASN A 119 -49.14 -18.93 1.52
CA ASN A 119 -48.50 -19.98 0.70
C ASN A 119 -47.89 -19.39 -0.59
N PHE A 120 -46.84 -18.58 -0.44
CA PHE A 120 -46.23 -17.81 -1.53
C PHE A 120 -44.76 -18.15 -1.85
N ILE A 121 -44.05 -18.90 -0.99
CA ILE A 121 -42.61 -19.17 -1.15
C ILE A 121 -42.28 -19.82 -2.50
N THR A 122 -43.11 -20.75 -2.99
CA THR A 122 -42.90 -21.40 -4.30
C THR A 122 -42.97 -20.39 -5.47
N GLU A 123 -43.89 -19.44 -5.42
CA GLU A 123 -44.07 -18.39 -6.44
C GLU A 123 -42.96 -17.32 -6.34
N LEU A 124 -42.49 -17.03 -5.13
CA LEU A 124 -41.32 -16.17 -4.89
C LEU A 124 -40.03 -16.78 -5.46
N ARG A 125 -39.83 -18.09 -5.27
CA ARG A 125 -38.70 -18.83 -5.86
C ARG A 125 -38.80 -18.88 -7.39
N HIS A 126 -40.02 -19.04 -7.93
CA HIS A 126 -40.28 -18.98 -9.37
C HIS A 126 -39.90 -17.61 -9.94
N PHE A 127 -40.30 -16.52 -9.27
CA PHE A 127 -39.93 -15.14 -9.60
C PHE A 127 -38.41 -14.93 -9.61
N LEU A 128 -37.72 -15.30 -8.52
CA LEU A 128 -36.27 -15.19 -8.38
C LEU A 128 -35.52 -15.98 -9.45
N HIS A 129 -35.95 -17.22 -9.73
CA HIS A 129 -35.33 -18.05 -10.76
C HIS A 129 -35.49 -17.46 -12.17
N ILE A 130 -36.66 -16.92 -12.52
CA ILE A 130 -36.86 -16.31 -13.84
C ILE A 130 -36.05 -15.02 -13.98
N ILE A 131 -35.86 -14.23 -12.93
CA ILE A 131 -35.05 -13.00 -12.98
C ILE A 131 -33.62 -13.30 -13.47
N GLN A 132 -33.03 -14.44 -13.10
CA GLN A 132 -31.72 -14.90 -13.59
C GLN A 132 -31.67 -14.99 -15.13
N SER A 133 -32.77 -15.38 -15.78
CA SER A 133 -32.89 -15.47 -17.24
C SER A 133 -33.53 -14.24 -17.91
N ARG A 134 -34.23 -13.39 -17.15
CA ARG A 134 -35.02 -12.26 -17.64
C ARG A 134 -34.98 -11.08 -16.63
N PRO A 135 -33.85 -10.37 -16.46
CA PRO A 135 -33.71 -9.33 -15.43
C PRO A 135 -34.78 -8.22 -15.48
N LYS A 136 -35.21 -7.83 -16.69
CA LYS A 136 -36.30 -6.86 -16.94
C LYS A 136 -37.68 -7.26 -16.36
N LEU A 137 -37.81 -8.45 -15.76
CA LEU A 137 -39.01 -8.84 -15.02
C LEU A 137 -39.19 -8.03 -13.72
N VAL A 138 -38.11 -7.47 -13.14
CA VAL A 138 -38.18 -6.62 -11.95
C VAL A 138 -38.86 -5.28 -12.26
N ALA A 139 -38.45 -4.60 -13.34
CA ALA A 139 -39.16 -3.42 -13.84
C ALA A 139 -40.66 -3.70 -14.06
N LYS A 140 -40.99 -4.84 -14.69
CA LYS A 140 -42.39 -5.28 -14.93
C LYS A 140 -43.20 -5.56 -13.67
N TYR A 141 -42.57 -5.92 -12.55
CA TYR A 141 -43.26 -6.05 -11.27
C TYR A 141 -43.79 -4.69 -10.81
N ILE A 142 -42.96 -3.66 -10.94
CA ILE A 142 -43.27 -2.29 -10.51
C ILE A 142 -44.26 -1.63 -11.49
N GLU A 143 -44.06 -1.78 -12.81
CA GLU A 143 -45.04 -1.38 -13.86
C GLU A 143 -46.46 -1.92 -13.58
N LYS A 144 -46.56 -3.15 -13.07
CA LYS A 144 -47.83 -3.78 -12.68
C LYS A 144 -48.25 -3.43 -11.25
N ARG A 145 -47.88 -2.23 -10.78
CA ARG A 145 -48.15 -1.62 -9.47
C ARG A 145 -47.62 -2.40 -8.27
N GLY A 146 -46.57 -3.22 -8.48
CA GLY A 146 -45.80 -3.84 -7.40
C GLY A 146 -45.09 -2.80 -6.56
N LYS A 147 -44.94 -3.06 -5.26
CA LYS A 147 -44.23 -2.17 -4.33
C LYS A 147 -43.14 -2.93 -3.57
N PRO A 148 -42.05 -2.26 -3.13
CA PRO A 148 -41.11 -2.90 -2.21
C PRO A 148 -41.76 -3.21 -0.85
N LEU A 149 -42.76 -2.42 -0.45
CA LEU A 149 -43.48 -2.59 0.82
C LEU A 149 -44.19 -3.95 0.93
N GLU A 150 -44.89 -4.42 -0.11
CA GLU A 150 -45.61 -5.71 -0.04
C GLU A 150 -44.68 -6.93 -0.03
N LEU A 151 -43.38 -6.75 -0.34
CA LEU A 151 -42.32 -7.74 -0.09
C LEU A 151 -41.78 -7.66 1.35
N ALA A 152 -41.69 -6.46 1.93
CA ALA A 152 -41.30 -6.29 3.33
C ALA A 152 -42.38 -6.84 4.28
N GLU A 153 -43.65 -6.47 4.07
CA GLU A 153 -44.82 -6.99 4.82
C GLU A 153 -44.97 -8.51 4.71
N ALA A 154 -44.43 -9.15 3.66
CA ALA A 154 -44.47 -10.61 3.53
C ALA A 154 -43.60 -11.33 4.57
N LEU A 155 -42.63 -10.65 5.21
CA LEU A 155 -41.85 -11.18 6.34
C LEU A 155 -42.68 -11.35 7.62
N GLU A 156 -43.87 -10.76 7.71
CA GLU A 156 -44.82 -11.03 8.81
C GLU A 156 -45.49 -12.42 8.67
N ARG A 157 -45.47 -13.00 7.46
CA ARG A 157 -46.16 -14.27 7.10
C ARG A 157 -45.19 -15.45 6.94
N VAL A 158 -43.94 -15.28 7.38
CA VAL A 158 -42.86 -16.26 7.27
C VAL A 158 -42.32 -16.59 8.66
N ASP A 159 -42.09 -17.88 8.89
CA ASP A 159 -41.39 -18.35 10.08
C ASP A 159 -39.98 -17.73 10.16
N LYS A 160 -39.74 -16.97 11.22
CA LYS A 160 -38.49 -16.23 11.46
C LYS A 160 -37.31 -17.11 11.87
N THR A 161 -37.52 -18.42 12.05
CA THR A 161 -36.45 -19.41 12.15
C THR A 161 -35.95 -19.87 10.77
N ASN A 162 -36.79 -19.80 9.73
CA ASN A 162 -36.47 -20.30 8.40
C ASN A 162 -35.63 -19.28 7.58
N VAL A 163 -34.31 -19.33 7.79
CA VAL A 163 -33.34 -18.42 7.17
C VAL A 163 -33.37 -18.46 5.63
N LEU A 164 -33.73 -19.60 5.02
CA LEU A 164 -33.88 -19.73 3.55
C LEU A 164 -35.05 -18.89 3.01
N HIS A 165 -36.23 -19.00 3.62
CA HIS A 165 -37.42 -18.22 3.22
C HIS A 165 -37.20 -16.72 3.43
N ILE A 166 -36.58 -16.36 4.56
CA ILE A 166 -36.11 -15.00 4.86
C ILE A 166 -35.16 -14.49 3.77
N GLY A 167 -34.19 -15.31 3.37
CA GLY A 167 -33.22 -15.02 2.32
C GLY A 167 -33.87 -14.72 0.97
N TYR A 168 -34.86 -15.51 0.54
CA TYR A 168 -35.59 -15.26 -0.71
C TYR A 168 -36.34 -13.92 -0.70
N LEU A 169 -36.99 -13.56 0.42
CA LEU A 169 -37.67 -12.26 0.53
C LEU A 169 -36.69 -11.10 0.53
N CYS A 170 -35.58 -11.21 1.24
CA CYS A 170 -34.53 -10.19 1.25
C CYS A 170 -33.90 -10.01 -0.13
N GLN A 171 -33.71 -11.08 -0.90
CA GLN A 171 -33.23 -11.02 -2.27
C GLN A 171 -34.23 -10.36 -3.21
N ALA A 172 -35.53 -10.68 -3.13
CA ALA A 172 -36.56 -10.04 -3.95
C ALA A 172 -36.71 -8.54 -3.64
N LEU A 173 -36.68 -8.17 -2.34
CA LEU A 173 -36.70 -6.78 -1.91
C LEU A 173 -35.47 -6.03 -2.42
N GLN A 174 -34.27 -6.61 -2.28
CA GLN A 174 -33.01 -6.05 -2.79
C GLN A 174 -33.06 -5.75 -4.29
N LEU A 175 -33.59 -6.68 -5.09
CA LEU A 175 -33.70 -6.53 -6.54
C LEU A 175 -34.66 -5.40 -6.91
N VAL A 176 -35.83 -5.33 -6.27
CA VAL A 176 -36.82 -4.27 -6.52
C VAL A 176 -36.31 -2.89 -6.07
N LEU A 177 -35.60 -2.79 -4.94
CA LEU A 177 -35.01 -1.52 -4.50
C LEU A 177 -33.92 -1.03 -5.46
N MET A 178 -33.05 -1.91 -5.95
CA MET A 178 -32.01 -1.53 -6.93
C MET A 178 -32.58 -1.12 -8.30
N GLU A 179 -33.67 -1.73 -8.75
CA GLU A 179 -34.38 -1.32 -9.98
C GLU A 179 -34.96 0.10 -9.84
N ILE A 180 -35.53 0.45 -8.68
CA ILE A 180 -36.05 1.80 -8.39
C ILE A 180 -34.91 2.83 -8.38
N VAL A 181 -33.82 2.57 -7.65
CA VAL A 181 -32.64 3.46 -7.57
C VAL A 181 -32.03 3.70 -8.95
N SER A 182 -31.89 2.64 -9.75
CA SER A 182 -31.22 2.71 -11.06
C SER A 182 -32.09 3.37 -12.13
N ASN A 183 -33.34 2.91 -12.27
CA ASN A 183 -34.14 3.10 -13.48
C ASN A 183 -35.49 3.79 -13.25
N GLN A 184 -36.07 3.73 -12.04
CA GLN A 184 -37.46 4.18 -11.78
C GLN A 184 -37.55 5.17 -10.61
N LYS A 185 -36.88 6.32 -10.76
CA LYS A 185 -36.74 7.33 -9.70
C LYS A 185 -38.06 7.92 -9.18
N GLU A 186 -39.11 7.87 -10.00
CA GLU A 186 -40.50 8.19 -9.64
C GLU A 186 -41.09 7.31 -8.52
N HIS A 187 -40.41 6.22 -8.13
CA HIS A 187 -40.82 5.32 -7.06
C HIS A 187 -39.91 5.38 -5.82
N MET A 188 -38.96 6.32 -5.75
CA MET A 188 -38.02 6.46 -4.63
C MET A 188 -38.72 6.64 -3.28
N GLU A 189 -39.78 7.42 -3.17
CA GLU A 189 -40.53 7.58 -1.90
C GLU A 189 -41.07 6.24 -1.37
N SER A 190 -41.54 5.36 -2.27
CA SER A 190 -42.02 4.02 -1.94
C SER A 190 -40.88 3.09 -1.50
N ALA A 191 -39.67 3.27 -2.07
CA ALA A 191 -38.46 2.57 -1.63
C ALA A 191 -37.98 3.05 -0.26
N VAL A 192 -37.98 4.36 0.00
CA VAL A 192 -37.63 4.96 1.31
C VAL A 192 -38.60 4.49 2.39
N TYR A 193 -39.90 4.54 2.14
CA TYR A 193 -40.92 4.08 3.09
C TYR A 193 -40.77 2.59 3.42
N ALA A 194 -40.67 1.73 2.39
CA ALA A 194 -40.52 0.29 2.57
C ALA A 194 -39.22 -0.08 3.29
N SER A 195 -38.10 0.58 2.97
CA SER A 195 -36.82 0.36 3.63
C SER A 195 -36.86 0.78 5.11
N ARG A 196 -37.51 1.91 5.41
CA ARG A 196 -37.71 2.38 6.80
C ARG A 196 -38.60 1.43 7.61
N TYR A 197 -39.68 0.92 7.00
CA TYR A 197 -40.53 -0.11 7.62
C TYR A 197 -39.74 -1.42 7.84
N PHE A 198 -39.01 -1.91 6.83
CA PHE A 198 -38.18 -3.12 6.93
C PHE A 198 -37.16 -3.02 8.08
N LEU A 199 -36.40 -1.92 8.17
CA LEU A 199 -35.42 -1.73 9.25
C LEU A 199 -36.08 -1.64 10.64
N LYS A 200 -37.31 -1.12 10.74
CA LYS A 200 -38.04 -1.00 12.01
C LYS A 200 -38.67 -2.33 12.44
N SER A 201 -39.34 -3.03 11.53
CA SER A 201 -40.18 -4.21 11.82
C SER A 201 -39.41 -5.53 11.71
N HIS A 202 -38.34 -5.55 10.91
CA HIS A 202 -37.62 -6.77 10.53
C HIS A 202 -36.09 -6.63 10.60
N GLY A 203 -35.51 -5.56 11.16
CA GLY A 203 -34.05 -5.35 11.14
C GLY A 203 -33.21 -6.54 11.62
N THR A 204 -33.66 -7.26 12.65
CA THR A 204 -32.97 -8.45 13.20
C THR A 204 -32.77 -9.60 12.22
N VAL A 205 -33.55 -9.67 11.13
CA VAL A 205 -33.36 -10.64 10.03
C VAL A 205 -31.99 -10.46 9.35
N ILE A 206 -31.49 -9.21 9.28
CA ILE A 206 -30.18 -8.93 8.71
C ILE A 206 -29.08 -9.61 9.54
N ASP A 207 -29.15 -9.55 10.87
CA ASP A 207 -28.18 -10.21 11.74
C ASP A 207 -28.22 -11.74 11.62
N GLN A 208 -29.41 -12.34 11.47
CA GLN A 208 -29.55 -13.78 11.20
C GLN A 208 -28.87 -14.17 9.88
N LEU A 209 -29.15 -13.44 8.79
CA LEU A 209 -28.56 -13.71 7.47
C LEU A 209 -27.04 -13.47 7.43
N LEU A 210 -26.53 -12.47 8.16
CA LEU A 210 -25.09 -12.18 8.25
C LEU A 210 -24.32 -13.23 9.06
N LYS A 211 -24.95 -13.82 10.08
CA LYS A 211 -24.35 -14.86 10.96
C LYS A 211 -24.49 -16.28 10.40
N SER A 212 -25.44 -16.51 9.47
CA SER A 212 -25.69 -17.80 8.83
C SER A 212 -24.41 -18.50 8.32
N ALA A 213 -24.33 -19.82 8.50
CA ALA A 213 -23.28 -20.65 7.92
C ALA A 213 -23.22 -20.55 6.39
N GLN A 214 -24.37 -20.46 5.72
CA GLN A 214 -24.46 -20.37 4.26
C GLN A 214 -24.01 -18.99 3.75
N LEU A 215 -22.99 -18.98 2.90
CA LEU A 215 -22.43 -17.75 2.31
C LEU A 215 -23.47 -16.94 1.52
N GLN A 216 -24.40 -17.61 0.84
CA GLN A 216 -25.46 -16.96 0.06
C GLN A 216 -26.35 -16.04 0.89
N HIS A 217 -26.65 -16.39 2.15
CA HIS A 217 -27.42 -15.52 3.04
C HIS A 217 -26.67 -14.23 3.37
N ARG A 218 -25.35 -14.33 3.63
CA ARG A 218 -24.48 -13.16 3.85
C ARG A 218 -24.42 -12.27 2.61
N ARG A 219 -24.24 -12.86 1.41
CA ARG A 219 -24.28 -12.13 0.12
C ARG A 219 -25.60 -11.38 -0.05
N THR A 220 -26.74 -12.02 0.19
CA THR A 220 -28.07 -11.39 0.10
C THR A 220 -28.25 -10.26 1.10
N ALA A 221 -27.88 -10.45 2.38
CA ALA A 221 -27.99 -9.39 3.39
C ALA A 221 -27.14 -8.17 3.05
N LEU A 222 -25.90 -8.37 2.59
CA LEU A 222 -25.00 -7.30 2.18
C LEU A 222 -25.53 -6.55 0.95
N LYS A 223 -26.07 -7.24 -0.05
CA LYS A 223 -26.71 -6.60 -1.21
C LYS A 223 -27.96 -5.81 -0.82
N LEU A 224 -28.78 -6.30 0.11
CA LEU A 224 -29.95 -5.57 0.61
C LEU A 224 -29.53 -4.33 1.40
N LEU A 225 -28.54 -4.44 2.28
CA LEU A 225 -27.96 -3.31 2.99
C LEU A 225 -27.38 -2.26 2.03
N THR A 226 -26.70 -2.68 0.96
CA THR A 226 -26.20 -1.80 -0.12
C THR A 226 -27.36 -1.03 -0.75
N ALA A 227 -28.42 -1.73 -1.18
CA ALA A 227 -29.60 -1.11 -1.77
C ALA A 227 -30.26 -0.09 -0.84
N ILE A 228 -30.34 -0.37 0.46
CA ILE A 228 -30.91 0.53 1.47
C ILE A 228 -30.06 1.80 1.65
N VAL A 229 -28.72 1.72 1.54
CA VAL A 229 -27.83 2.91 1.55
C VAL A 229 -28.07 3.77 0.31
N CYS A 230 -28.17 3.17 -0.88
CA CYS A 230 -28.41 3.88 -2.14
C CYS A 230 -29.82 4.51 -2.23
N VAL A 231 -30.79 4.05 -1.43
CA VAL A 231 -32.16 4.58 -1.40
C VAL A 231 -32.26 5.92 -0.67
N ASP A 232 -31.60 6.10 0.49
CA ASP A 232 -31.55 7.39 1.19
C ASP A 232 -30.38 7.49 2.20
N PRO A 233 -29.62 8.61 2.24
CA PRO A 233 -28.50 8.77 3.16
C PRO A 233 -28.83 8.74 4.67
N GLN A 234 -30.07 9.02 5.09
CA GLN A 234 -30.47 8.87 6.51
C GLN A 234 -30.70 7.40 6.86
N LEU A 235 -31.17 6.57 5.93
CA LEU A 235 -31.21 5.12 6.11
C LEU A 235 -29.79 4.56 6.25
N GLY A 236 -28.84 4.97 5.40
CA GLY A 236 -27.42 4.65 5.58
C GLY A 236 -26.88 5.10 6.95
N ARG A 237 -27.29 6.28 7.43
CA ARG A 237 -26.91 6.76 8.77
C ARG A 237 -27.52 5.93 9.91
N GLN A 238 -28.76 5.44 9.74
CA GLN A 238 -29.39 4.50 10.66
C GLN A 238 -28.61 3.17 10.69
N LEU A 239 -28.24 2.62 9.53
CA LEU A 239 -27.45 1.38 9.44
C LEU A 239 -26.11 1.48 10.20
N LEU A 240 -25.36 2.59 10.04
CA LEU A 240 -24.09 2.85 10.75
C LEU A 240 -24.21 2.97 12.28
N ALA A 241 -25.42 3.18 12.79
CA ALA A 241 -25.74 3.27 14.21
C ALA A 241 -26.37 1.98 14.77
N SER A 242 -27.06 1.20 13.94
CA SER A 242 -27.80 0.00 14.36
C SER A 242 -27.02 -1.32 14.25
N TYR A 243 -26.05 -1.45 13.34
CA TYR A 243 -25.36 -2.73 13.08
C TYR A 243 -23.85 -2.67 13.39
N ASP A 244 -23.34 -3.69 14.07
CA ASP A 244 -21.93 -3.75 14.49
C ASP A 244 -20.96 -4.00 13.32
N ILE A 245 -21.44 -4.52 12.20
CA ILE A 245 -20.66 -4.96 11.02
C ILE A 245 -19.73 -3.88 10.43
N LEU A 246 -20.02 -2.58 10.64
CA LEU A 246 -19.16 -1.45 10.22
C LEU A 246 -18.39 -0.79 11.39
N SER A 247 -18.35 -1.41 12.57
CA SER A 247 -17.67 -0.88 13.76
C SER A 247 -16.83 -1.89 14.54
N ASN A 248 -17.20 -3.17 14.50
CA ASN A 248 -16.45 -4.27 15.09
C ASN A 248 -15.31 -4.69 14.16
N VAL A 249 -14.07 -4.43 14.56
CA VAL A 249 -12.87 -4.68 13.73
C VAL A 249 -12.75 -6.15 13.30
N LYS A 250 -13.07 -7.10 14.18
CA LYS A 250 -13.01 -8.54 13.83
C LYS A 250 -14.09 -8.93 12.81
N THR A 251 -15.29 -8.35 12.92
CA THR A 251 -16.36 -8.56 11.93
C THR A 251 -15.99 -7.95 10.58
N ILE A 252 -15.41 -6.74 10.58
CA ILE A 252 -14.88 -6.06 9.39
C ILE A 252 -13.80 -6.91 8.71
N GLU A 253 -12.81 -7.39 9.46
CA GLU A 253 -11.70 -8.21 8.93
C GLU A 253 -12.19 -9.56 8.40
N ASN A 254 -13.16 -10.19 9.06
CA ASN A 254 -13.79 -11.43 8.58
C ASN A 254 -14.58 -11.20 7.28
N MET A 255 -15.43 -10.15 7.21
CA MET A 255 -16.21 -9.82 6.00
C MET A 255 -15.32 -9.35 4.83
N LEU A 256 -14.10 -8.88 5.13
CA LEU A 256 -13.07 -8.52 4.15
C LEU A 256 -12.02 -9.63 3.95
N SER A 257 -12.19 -10.81 4.52
CA SER A 257 -11.31 -11.95 4.24
C SER A 257 -11.66 -12.60 2.90
N HIS A 258 -10.66 -13.11 2.20
CA HIS A 258 -10.88 -13.98 1.03
C HIS A 258 -11.21 -15.39 1.51
N SER A 259 -12.38 -15.90 1.12
CA SER A 259 -12.79 -17.28 1.45
C SER A 259 -12.24 -18.27 0.42
N PRO A 260 -11.51 -19.34 0.84
CA PRO A 260 -11.14 -20.44 -0.05
C PRO A 260 -12.34 -21.19 -0.66
N GLN A 261 -13.52 -21.09 -0.05
CA GLN A 261 -14.76 -21.68 -0.55
C GLN A 261 -15.34 -20.89 -1.76
N GLU A 262 -14.98 -19.61 -1.90
CA GLU A 262 -15.53 -18.72 -2.93
C GLU A 262 -14.60 -18.53 -4.14
N LEU A 263 -13.52 -19.30 -4.26
CA LEU A 263 -12.49 -19.15 -5.32
C LEU A 263 -13.02 -19.31 -6.77
N LYS A 264 -14.23 -19.82 -6.95
CA LYS A 264 -14.91 -19.98 -8.25
C LYS A 264 -16.12 -19.05 -8.42
N GLU A 265 -16.50 -18.32 -7.37
CA GLU A 265 -17.70 -17.47 -7.36
C GLU A 265 -17.37 -16.09 -7.93
N THR A 266 -18.20 -15.59 -8.85
CA THR A 266 -18.03 -14.24 -9.44
C THR A 266 -18.41 -13.11 -8.49
N GLU A 267 -19.23 -13.40 -7.48
CA GLU A 267 -19.66 -12.49 -6.42
C GLU A 267 -19.37 -13.13 -5.05
N THR A 268 -18.30 -12.70 -4.38
CA THR A 268 -17.94 -13.23 -3.05
C THR A 268 -18.58 -12.41 -1.92
N VAL A 269 -18.59 -12.93 -0.69
CA VAL A 269 -18.98 -12.16 0.51
C VAL A 269 -18.11 -10.89 0.63
N ARG A 270 -16.79 -11.00 0.42
CA ARG A 270 -15.88 -9.84 0.39
C ARG A 270 -16.31 -8.81 -0.67
N LYS A 271 -16.64 -9.25 -1.88
CA LYS A 271 -17.07 -8.34 -2.97
C LYS A 271 -18.39 -7.64 -2.64
N CYS A 272 -19.36 -8.37 -2.08
CA CYS A 272 -20.61 -7.78 -1.60
C CYS A 272 -20.38 -6.76 -0.46
N PHE A 273 -19.45 -7.03 0.46
CA PHE A 273 -19.11 -6.10 1.54
C PHE A 273 -18.34 -4.87 1.04
N ILE A 274 -17.45 -5.02 0.04
CA ILE A 274 -16.81 -3.89 -0.65
C ILE A 274 -17.89 -2.98 -1.28
N HIS A 275 -18.85 -3.54 -2.03
CA HIS A 275 -19.94 -2.75 -2.61
C HIS A 275 -20.78 -2.03 -1.54
N PHE A 276 -21.10 -2.70 -0.41
CA PHE A 276 -21.77 -2.07 0.72
C PHE A 276 -20.99 -0.88 1.28
N VAL A 277 -19.66 -1.00 1.47
CA VAL A 277 -18.79 0.09 1.93
C VAL A 277 -18.72 1.24 0.91
N LEU A 278 -18.64 0.94 -0.39
CA LEU A 278 -18.55 1.97 -1.43
C LEU A 278 -19.85 2.76 -1.61
N ALA A 279 -21.03 2.18 -1.35
CA ALA A 279 -22.31 2.92 -1.42
C ALA A 279 -22.34 4.16 -0.51
N TYR A 280 -21.77 4.07 0.69
CA TYR A 280 -21.62 5.22 1.61
C TYR A 280 -20.72 6.34 1.06
N LEU A 281 -19.84 6.02 0.10
CA LEU A 281 -18.95 6.98 -0.56
C LEU A 281 -19.58 7.57 -1.82
N ILE A 282 -20.31 6.76 -2.60
CA ILE A 282 -20.85 7.12 -3.92
C ILE A 282 -22.19 7.85 -3.80
N ASP A 283 -23.14 7.27 -3.05
CA ASP A 283 -24.51 7.77 -2.90
C ASP A 283 -24.70 8.55 -1.59
N GLY A 284 -23.74 8.42 -0.67
CA GLY A 284 -23.74 9.13 0.60
C GLY A 284 -23.46 10.63 0.46
N ASN A 285 -24.22 11.45 1.20
CA ASN A 285 -23.88 12.86 1.36
C ASN A 285 -22.59 13.05 2.17
N THR A 286 -22.00 14.24 2.12
CA THR A 286 -20.78 14.62 2.85
C THR A 286 -20.74 14.20 4.32
N LEU A 287 -21.86 14.26 5.03
CA LEU A 287 -21.94 13.86 6.43
C LEU A 287 -21.87 12.34 6.58
N LEU A 288 -22.53 11.59 5.70
CA LEU A 288 -22.46 10.12 5.68
C LEU A 288 -21.04 9.63 5.32
N ILE A 289 -20.39 10.27 4.33
CA ILE A 289 -18.98 10.02 3.98
C ILE A 289 -18.08 10.27 5.21
N ARG A 290 -18.25 11.40 5.90
CA ARG A 290 -17.49 11.70 7.14
C ARG A 290 -17.70 10.63 8.21
N ASN A 291 -18.92 10.12 8.39
CA ASN A 291 -19.26 9.11 9.40
C ASN A 291 -18.63 7.74 9.13
N ILE A 292 -18.63 7.25 7.88
CA ILE A 292 -17.96 5.97 7.57
C ILE A 292 -16.44 6.08 7.64
N LEU A 293 -15.88 7.25 7.30
CA LEU A 293 -14.44 7.51 7.43
C LEU A 293 -13.95 7.64 8.90
N ASP A 294 -14.83 7.79 9.88
CA ASP A 294 -14.47 7.64 11.31
C ASP A 294 -14.18 6.18 11.69
N ARG A 295 -14.63 5.21 10.88
CA ARG A 295 -14.33 3.77 11.05
C ARG A 295 -12.98 3.44 10.42
N GLY A 296 -11.90 4.15 10.80
CA GLY A 296 -10.60 4.12 10.09
C GLY A 296 -9.99 2.73 9.83
N ALA A 297 -10.26 1.74 10.69
CA ALA A 297 -9.86 0.35 10.47
C ALA A 297 -10.47 -0.28 9.20
N LEU A 298 -11.67 0.15 8.80
CA LEU A 298 -12.41 -0.35 7.63
C LEU A 298 -11.63 -0.14 6.33
N ILE A 299 -11.10 1.07 6.11
CA ILE A 299 -10.35 1.38 4.87
C ILE A 299 -9.02 0.63 4.84
N ARG A 300 -8.37 0.42 6.00
CA ARG A 300 -7.15 -0.39 6.11
C ARG A 300 -7.41 -1.87 5.80
N ALA A 301 -8.45 -2.46 6.39
CA ALA A 301 -8.87 -3.85 6.15
C ALA A 301 -9.39 -4.07 4.71
N LEU A 302 -9.98 -3.03 4.10
CA LEU A 302 -10.41 -3.09 2.71
C LEU A 302 -9.19 -3.11 1.80
N ALA A 303 -8.28 -2.16 1.99
CA ALA A 303 -7.03 -2.05 1.26
C ALA A 303 -6.13 -3.30 1.40
N SER A 304 -6.15 -3.99 2.55
CA SER A 304 -5.24 -5.09 2.82
C SER A 304 -5.45 -6.33 1.94
N GLY A 305 -6.67 -6.58 1.47
CA GLY A 305 -6.99 -7.65 0.54
C GLY A 305 -6.85 -7.30 -0.95
N LEU A 306 -6.80 -6.01 -1.33
CA LEU A 306 -6.85 -5.57 -2.75
C LEU A 306 -5.76 -6.17 -3.65
N GLN A 307 -4.64 -6.65 -3.08
CA GLN A 307 -3.58 -7.32 -3.84
C GLN A 307 -4.06 -8.62 -4.52
N TYR A 308 -5.18 -9.19 -4.09
CA TYR A 308 -5.74 -10.46 -4.57
C TYR A 308 -7.16 -10.37 -5.17
N ASP A 309 -7.82 -9.21 -5.09
CA ASP A 309 -9.11 -9.00 -5.77
C ASP A 309 -8.91 -8.86 -7.29
N ASP A 310 -9.99 -9.06 -8.07
CA ASP A 310 -9.97 -8.81 -9.51
C ASP A 310 -9.71 -7.32 -9.84
N HIS A 311 -9.09 -7.09 -11.00
CA HIS A 311 -8.61 -5.77 -11.40
C HIS A 311 -9.74 -4.71 -11.42
N VAL A 312 -10.94 -5.09 -11.88
CA VAL A 312 -12.11 -4.20 -11.91
C VAL A 312 -12.48 -3.74 -10.50
N THR A 313 -12.53 -4.66 -9.54
CA THR A 313 -12.81 -4.35 -8.12
C THR A 313 -11.77 -3.41 -7.54
N VAL A 314 -10.48 -3.64 -7.81
CA VAL A 314 -9.39 -2.76 -7.36
C VAL A 314 -9.51 -1.36 -7.98
N CYS A 315 -9.71 -1.26 -9.29
CA CYS A 315 -9.86 0.02 -9.99
C CYS A 315 -11.08 0.81 -9.51
N VAL A 316 -12.22 0.15 -9.28
CA VAL A 316 -13.44 0.78 -8.74
C VAL A 316 -13.21 1.30 -7.32
N VAL A 317 -12.56 0.53 -6.44
CA VAL A 317 -12.23 0.95 -5.07
C VAL A 317 -11.31 2.18 -5.07
N VAL A 318 -10.18 2.10 -5.78
CA VAL A 318 -9.15 3.16 -5.76
C VAL A 318 -9.69 4.44 -6.40
N SER A 319 -10.45 4.34 -7.50
CA SER A 319 -11.12 5.47 -8.14
C SER A 319 -12.18 6.12 -7.24
N THR A 320 -12.96 5.31 -6.51
CA THR A 320 -13.98 5.81 -5.58
C THR A 320 -13.33 6.56 -4.42
N LEU A 321 -12.26 6.03 -3.84
CA LEU A 321 -11.50 6.70 -2.78
C LEU A 321 -10.84 8.01 -3.28
N ARG A 322 -10.31 8.03 -4.52
CA ARG A 322 -9.81 9.25 -5.15
C ARG A 322 -10.93 10.30 -5.26
N LYS A 323 -12.01 9.99 -5.97
CA LYS A 323 -13.09 10.92 -6.33
C LYS A 323 -13.89 11.42 -5.11
N TYR A 324 -14.34 10.51 -4.26
CA TYR A 324 -15.27 10.84 -3.17
C TYR A 324 -14.57 11.17 -1.84
N VAL A 325 -13.28 10.81 -1.67
CA VAL A 325 -12.51 11.16 -0.46
C VAL A 325 -11.43 12.22 -0.74
N LEU A 326 -10.52 12.01 -1.70
CA LEU A 326 -9.40 12.94 -1.92
C LEU A 326 -9.82 14.23 -2.64
N GLU A 327 -10.53 14.10 -3.75
CA GLU A 327 -10.98 15.23 -4.57
C GLU A 327 -12.05 16.07 -3.85
N CYS A 328 -12.85 15.43 -2.99
CA CYS A 328 -13.78 16.10 -2.08
C CYS A 328 -13.07 17.10 -1.14
N SER A 329 -13.42 18.39 -1.26
CA SER A 329 -12.91 19.48 -0.42
C SER A 329 -13.44 19.44 1.01
N GLU A 330 -14.64 18.89 1.20
CA GLU A 330 -15.32 18.79 2.50
C GLU A 330 -14.67 17.75 3.43
N ILE A 331 -13.86 16.83 2.91
CA ILE A 331 -13.10 15.89 3.73
C ILE A 331 -11.77 16.54 4.12
N SER A 332 -11.68 16.96 5.39
CA SER A 332 -10.52 17.68 5.91
C SER A 332 -9.23 16.85 5.84
N LYS A 333 -8.09 17.54 5.70
CA LYS A 333 -6.77 16.89 5.66
C LYS A 333 -6.50 16.04 6.90
N THR A 334 -6.96 16.47 8.08
CA THR A 334 -6.84 15.70 9.32
C THR A 334 -7.59 14.37 9.22
N LYS A 335 -8.82 14.36 8.67
CA LYS A 335 -9.56 13.12 8.40
C LYS A 335 -8.79 12.21 7.44
N LYS A 336 -8.24 12.77 6.36
CA LYS A 336 -7.42 12.04 5.37
C LYS A 336 -6.17 11.42 6.00
N ILE A 337 -5.50 12.11 6.93
CA ILE A 337 -4.34 11.60 7.68
C ILE A 337 -4.72 10.44 8.62
N HIS A 338 -5.91 10.46 9.22
CA HIS A 338 -6.38 9.36 10.09
C HIS A 338 -6.85 8.13 9.30
N VAL A 339 -7.44 8.32 8.11
CA VAL A 339 -7.89 7.23 7.22
C VAL A 339 -6.70 6.60 6.48
N PHE A 340 -5.90 7.42 5.83
CA PHE A 340 -4.74 7.00 5.04
C PHE A 340 -3.48 7.05 5.91
N ASP A 341 -3.49 6.23 6.97
CA ASP A 341 -2.34 6.05 7.84
C ASP A 341 -1.23 5.28 7.12
N ALA A 342 -0.03 5.24 7.71
CA ALA A 342 1.14 4.62 7.06
C ALA A 342 0.91 3.15 6.69
N GLU A 343 0.13 2.40 7.49
CA GLU A 343 -0.15 0.99 7.21
C GLU A 343 -1.21 0.83 6.10
N CYS A 344 -2.24 1.68 6.08
CA CYS A 344 -3.18 1.76 4.97
C CYS A 344 -2.48 2.13 3.65
N CYS A 345 -1.60 3.14 3.66
CA CYS A 345 -0.81 3.52 2.50
C CYS A 345 0.16 2.41 2.05
N ARG A 346 0.74 1.64 2.99
CA ARG A 346 1.55 0.46 2.66
C ARG A 346 0.77 -0.60 1.88
N HIS A 347 -0.54 -0.73 2.10
CA HIS A 347 -1.36 -1.66 1.33
C HIS A 347 -1.65 -1.15 -0.08
N PHE A 348 -1.98 0.13 -0.26
CA PHE A 348 -2.08 0.73 -1.61
C PHE A 348 -0.73 0.68 -2.37
N ALA A 349 0.39 0.92 -1.69
CA ALA A 349 1.73 0.84 -2.30
C ALA A 349 2.11 -0.58 -2.79
N ARG A 350 1.45 -1.64 -2.31
CA ARG A 350 1.63 -3.01 -2.81
C ARG A 350 0.86 -3.28 -4.12
N LEU A 351 -0.05 -2.41 -4.54
CA LEU A 351 -0.83 -2.60 -5.77
C LEU A 351 -0.02 -2.32 -7.04
N TYR A 352 1.12 -1.63 -6.94
CA TYR A 352 2.15 -1.65 -8.00
C TYR A 352 2.69 -3.07 -8.27
N ASP A 353 2.60 -3.96 -7.28
CA ASP A 353 2.99 -5.38 -7.34
C ASP A 353 1.73 -6.26 -7.12
N TRP A 354 0.61 -5.91 -7.78
CA TRP A 354 -0.66 -6.65 -7.71
C TRP A 354 -0.51 -8.09 -8.26
N LEU A 355 -1.23 -9.02 -7.63
CA LEU A 355 -1.11 -10.46 -7.86
C LEU A 355 -2.43 -11.11 -8.33
N GLY A 356 -3.57 -10.52 -7.96
CA GLY A 356 -4.89 -10.95 -8.39
C GLY A 356 -5.36 -12.32 -7.86
N PRO A 357 -6.56 -12.75 -8.28
CA PRO A 357 -7.23 -13.91 -7.69
C PRO A 357 -6.59 -15.25 -8.07
N LYS A 358 -5.95 -15.35 -9.24
CA LYS A 358 -5.26 -16.57 -9.70
C LYS A 358 -4.10 -16.95 -8.78
N VAL A 359 -3.28 -15.98 -8.37
CA VAL A 359 -2.19 -16.20 -7.42
C VAL A 359 -2.73 -16.56 -6.02
N TYR A 360 -3.86 -15.97 -5.60
CA TYR A 360 -4.49 -16.33 -4.33
C TYR A 360 -5.05 -17.77 -4.33
N ALA A 361 -5.70 -18.19 -5.41
CA ALA A 361 -6.16 -19.57 -5.60
C ALA A 361 -4.98 -20.57 -5.57
N ALA A 362 -3.87 -20.26 -6.25
CA ALA A 362 -2.66 -21.08 -6.24
C ALA A 362 -2.03 -21.19 -4.83
N LYS A 363 -2.07 -20.12 -4.02
CA LYS A 363 -1.68 -20.20 -2.60
C LYS A 363 -2.59 -21.11 -1.81
N CYS A 364 -3.91 -20.98 -1.95
CA CYS A 364 -4.90 -21.79 -1.24
C CYS A 364 -4.77 -23.29 -1.53
N ALA A 365 -4.32 -23.68 -2.73
CA ALA A 365 -4.01 -25.07 -3.09
C ALA A 365 -2.70 -25.61 -2.48
N GLY A 366 -1.86 -24.73 -1.89
CA GLY A 366 -0.61 -25.11 -1.25
C GLY A 366 -0.78 -25.67 0.16
N LYS A 367 0.22 -26.41 0.64
CA LYS A 367 0.21 -27.12 1.95
C LYS A 367 0.02 -26.21 3.18
N GLN A 368 0.18 -24.89 3.04
CA GLN A 368 -0.01 -23.90 4.10
C GLN A 368 -1.20 -22.96 3.82
N GLY A 369 -2.08 -23.34 2.89
CA GLY A 369 -3.24 -22.54 2.48
C GLY A 369 -2.84 -21.12 2.06
N PRO A 370 -3.63 -20.08 2.40
CA PRO A 370 -3.34 -18.69 2.07
C PRO A 370 -1.94 -18.17 2.48
N HIS A 371 -1.27 -18.84 3.43
CA HIS A 371 0.09 -18.48 3.88
C HIS A 371 1.21 -19.10 3.03
N THR A 372 0.88 -19.94 2.04
CA THR A 372 1.85 -20.52 1.10
C THR A 372 2.63 -19.41 0.38
N GLN A 373 3.96 -19.50 0.46
CA GLN A 373 4.86 -18.66 -0.33
C GLN A 373 5.10 -19.35 -1.68
N LEU A 374 4.82 -18.63 -2.78
CA LEU A 374 5.10 -19.09 -4.13
C LEU A 374 6.37 -18.39 -4.64
N PRO A 375 7.28 -19.09 -5.34
CA PRO A 375 8.41 -18.46 -6.02
C PRO A 375 7.93 -17.59 -7.19
N ILE A 376 8.74 -16.60 -7.58
CA ILE A 376 8.38 -15.61 -8.62
C ILE A 376 8.01 -16.30 -9.94
N ASP A 377 8.72 -17.37 -10.31
CA ASP A 377 8.53 -18.12 -11.55
C ASP A 377 7.17 -18.85 -11.63
N GLN A 378 6.52 -19.06 -10.48
CA GLN A 378 5.14 -19.59 -10.39
C GLN A 378 4.09 -18.47 -10.26
N ILE A 379 4.49 -17.24 -9.94
CA ILE A 379 3.61 -16.08 -9.82
C ILE A 379 3.40 -15.43 -11.19
N GLU A 380 4.47 -15.12 -11.90
CA GLU A 380 4.40 -14.34 -13.15
C GLU A 380 3.46 -14.94 -14.21
N PRO A 381 3.42 -16.26 -14.51
CA PRO A 381 2.47 -16.83 -15.48
C PRO A 381 1.01 -16.85 -15.00
N LEU A 382 0.73 -16.55 -13.72
CA LEU A 382 -0.63 -16.45 -13.17
C LEU A 382 -1.18 -15.00 -13.21
N VAL A 383 -0.31 -14.00 -13.37
CA VAL A 383 -0.69 -12.58 -13.38
C VAL A 383 -0.87 -12.11 -14.83
N ASN A 384 -2.03 -11.54 -15.17
CA ASN A 384 -2.18 -10.87 -16.47
C ASN A 384 -1.45 -9.51 -16.40
N ALA A 385 -0.54 -9.27 -17.35
CA ALA A 385 0.24 -8.05 -17.44
C ALA A 385 -0.63 -6.80 -17.68
N GLU A 386 -1.69 -6.91 -18.49
CA GLU A 386 -2.61 -5.79 -18.78
C GLU A 386 -3.43 -5.40 -17.55
N GLU A 387 -3.99 -6.40 -16.85
CA GLU A 387 -4.71 -6.21 -15.58
C GLU A 387 -3.81 -5.59 -14.50
N ARG A 388 -2.56 -6.06 -14.42
CA ARG A 388 -1.54 -5.52 -13.50
C ARG A 388 -1.19 -4.07 -13.84
N ASP A 389 -1.07 -3.72 -15.11
CA ASP A 389 -0.70 -2.35 -15.49
C ASP A 389 -1.84 -1.35 -15.22
N ALA A 390 -3.09 -1.71 -15.52
CA ALA A 390 -4.27 -0.91 -15.18
C ALA A 390 -4.40 -0.69 -13.66
N VAL A 391 -4.13 -1.72 -12.85
CA VAL A 391 -4.09 -1.58 -11.37
C VAL A 391 -2.91 -0.71 -10.92
N ALA A 392 -1.75 -0.80 -11.56
CA ALA A 392 -0.58 0.03 -11.25
C ALA A 392 -0.80 1.51 -11.63
N GLU A 393 -1.51 1.80 -12.72
CA GLU A 393 -1.86 3.14 -13.18
C GLU A 393 -2.81 3.85 -12.21
N VAL A 394 -3.99 3.26 -11.92
CA VAL A 394 -4.96 3.86 -11.01
C VAL A 394 -4.40 4.03 -9.59
N THR A 395 -3.54 3.10 -9.16
CA THR A 395 -2.76 3.19 -7.91
C THR A 395 -1.79 4.36 -7.95
N HIS A 396 -1.10 4.57 -9.07
CA HIS A 396 -0.13 5.66 -9.24
C HIS A 396 -0.80 7.04 -9.12
N GLU A 397 -1.90 7.26 -9.86
CA GLU A 397 -2.65 8.53 -9.78
C GLU A 397 -3.16 8.81 -8.36
N PHE A 398 -3.74 7.80 -7.71
CA PHE A 398 -4.23 7.91 -6.33
C PHE A 398 -3.10 8.23 -5.35
N LEU A 399 -1.96 7.51 -5.42
CA LEU A 399 -0.82 7.75 -4.53
C LEU A 399 -0.13 9.08 -4.81
N LEU A 400 -0.01 9.51 -6.07
CA LEU A 400 0.47 10.86 -6.38
C LEU A 400 -0.44 11.92 -5.75
N MET A 401 -1.75 11.85 -5.97
CA MET A 401 -2.69 12.82 -5.40
C MET A 401 -2.65 12.83 -3.87
N LEU A 402 -2.71 11.64 -3.24
CA LEU A 402 -2.68 11.48 -1.78
C LEU A 402 -1.39 12.04 -1.18
N MET A 403 -0.23 11.67 -1.71
CA MET A 403 1.05 11.86 -1.03
C MET A 403 1.69 13.23 -1.32
N THR A 404 1.35 13.86 -2.45
CA THR A 404 1.98 15.09 -2.94
C THR A 404 1.07 16.32 -2.87
N SER A 405 -0.26 16.17 -3.03
CA SER A 405 -1.17 17.33 -3.13
C SER A 405 -1.36 18.02 -1.78
N ARG A 406 -0.95 19.30 -1.70
CA ARG A 406 -1.22 20.16 -0.53
C ARG A 406 -2.69 20.56 -0.37
N LYS A 407 -3.52 20.39 -1.40
CA LYS A 407 -4.97 20.72 -1.38
C LYS A 407 -5.83 19.48 -1.11
N HIS A 408 -5.63 18.41 -1.88
CA HIS A 408 -6.51 17.24 -1.88
C HIS A 408 -5.96 16.06 -1.06
N GLY A 409 -4.64 15.95 -0.93
CA GLY A 409 -3.93 14.89 -0.21
C GLY A 409 -3.49 15.26 1.20
N ILE A 410 -2.59 14.44 1.76
CA ILE A 410 -2.06 14.57 3.12
C ILE A 410 -0.77 15.40 3.23
N CYS A 411 -0.15 15.79 2.11
CA CYS A 411 1.03 16.65 2.07
C CYS A 411 0.80 17.99 2.80
N PHE A 412 1.76 18.42 3.63
CA PHE A 412 1.79 19.75 4.21
C PHE A 412 3.20 20.36 4.18
N ASP A 413 3.27 21.69 4.30
CA ASP A 413 4.54 22.39 4.38
C ASP A 413 5.19 22.21 5.76
N ALA A 414 6.20 21.36 5.81
CA ALA A 414 7.08 21.15 6.95
C ALA A 414 8.32 22.07 6.92
N VAL A 415 8.64 22.70 5.78
CA VAL A 415 9.90 23.45 5.58
C VAL A 415 9.88 24.77 6.35
N THR A 416 8.75 25.49 6.31
CA THR A 416 8.57 26.71 7.13
C THR A 416 8.65 26.44 8.63
N ASN A 417 8.27 25.23 9.06
CA ASN A 417 8.24 24.79 10.47
C ASN A 417 9.28 23.67 10.73
N TYR A 418 10.46 23.81 10.12
CA TYR A 418 11.56 22.84 10.20
C TYR A 418 11.87 22.42 11.65
N ARG A 419 12.13 21.11 11.85
CA ARG A 419 12.27 20.40 13.15
C ARG A 419 11.01 20.30 14.02
N GLN A 420 9.90 20.99 13.71
CA GLN A 420 8.66 20.90 14.51
C GLN A 420 7.64 19.94 13.90
N LYS A 421 7.65 19.75 12.59
CA LYS A 421 6.71 18.88 11.85
C LYS A 421 7.45 18.17 10.71
N HIS A 422 7.02 16.96 10.39
CA HIS A 422 7.61 16.12 9.33
C HIS A 422 6.53 15.31 8.60
N ASN A 423 6.67 15.14 7.29
CA ASN A 423 5.75 14.36 6.44
C ASN A 423 5.94 12.83 6.65
N ALA A 424 5.71 12.38 7.88
CA ALA A 424 6.15 11.06 8.36
C ALA A 424 5.45 9.86 7.70
N ILE A 425 4.22 10.01 7.19
CA ILE A 425 3.54 8.95 6.43
C ILE A 425 4.25 8.73 5.09
N GLN A 426 4.55 9.83 4.37
CA GLN A 426 5.32 9.80 3.13
C GLN A 426 6.73 9.22 3.34
N GLY A 427 7.41 9.62 4.42
CA GLY A 427 8.72 9.06 4.77
C GLY A 427 8.70 7.54 5.03
N LYS A 428 7.65 7.03 5.69
CA LYS A 428 7.45 5.59 5.89
C LYS A 428 7.16 4.85 4.58
N VAL A 429 6.26 5.37 3.74
CA VAL A 429 5.88 4.71 2.49
C VAL A 429 7.05 4.63 1.51
N ILE A 430 7.87 5.68 1.40
CA ILE A 430 9.10 5.63 0.59
C ILE A 430 9.99 4.45 1.00
N GLY A 431 10.20 4.25 2.30
CA GLY A 431 11.00 3.14 2.85
C GLY A 431 10.34 1.76 2.77
N GLN A 432 9.09 1.67 2.31
CA GLN A 432 8.33 0.42 2.18
C GLN A 432 8.11 0.00 0.71
N LEU A 433 8.51 0.82 -0.26
CA LEU A 433 8.43 0.46 -1.68
C LEU A 433 9.45 -0.64 -2.01
N HIS A 434 8.97 -1.77 -2.55
CA HIS A 434 9.84 -2.83 -3.03
C HIS A 434 10.47 -2.44 -4.39
N LYS A 435 11.82 -2.38 -4.42
CA LYS A 435 12.65 -2.01 -5.58
C LYS A 435 12.09 -0.85 -6.43
N PRO A 436 11.97 0.37 -5.87
CA PRO A 436 11.44 1.52 -6.61
C PRO A 436 12.24 1.86 -7.87
N TRP A 437 13.54 1.52 -7.92
CA TRP A 437 14.39 1.68 -9.10
C TRP A 437 14.08 0.73 -10.26
N CYS A 438 13.34 -0.36 -10.03
CA CYS A 438 12.93 -1.31 -11.08
C CYS A 438 11.54 -0.98 -11.69
N ASN A 439 10.93 0.16 -11.34
CA ASN A 439 9.61 0.53 -11.83
C ASN A 439 9.47 2.05 -11.92
N GLU A 440 9.15 2.57 -13.10
CA GLU A 440 9.12 4.01 -13.36
C GLU A 440 8.06 4.75 -12.52
N ARG A 441 6.84 4.20 -12.41
CA ARG A 441 5.77 4.78 -11.57
C ARG A 441 6.16 4.81 -10.08
N LYS A 442 6.88 3.81 -9.57
CA LYS A 442 7.44 3.84 -8.20
C LYS A 442 8.54 4.91 -8.07
N THR A 443 9.41 5.04 -9.07
CA THR A 443 10.45 6.07 -9.12
C THR A 443 9.84 7.47 -9.11
N GLU A 444 8.88 7.77 -10.01
CA GLU A 444 8.21 9.08 -10.05
C GLU A 444 7.51 9.40 -8.73
N LEU A 445 6.83 8.43 -8.09
CA LEU A 445 6.19 8.66 -6.80
C LEU A 445 7.19 9.14 -5.73
N VAL A 446 8.39 8.54 -5.65
CA VAL A 446 9.44 8.99 -4.72
C VAL A 446 9.90 10.41 -5.05
N ILE A 447 10.17 10.71 -6.32
CA ILE A 447 10.64 12.02 -6.79
C ILE A 447 9.60 13.13 -6.54
N ARG A 448 8.33 12.88 -6.87
CA ARG A 448 7.22 13.83 -6.65
C ARG A 448 6.94 14.06 -5.17
N ILE A 449 7.09 13.03 -4.33
CA ILE A 449 7.03 13.18 -2.87
C ILE A 449 8.17 14.07 -2.37
N LEU A 450 9.42 13.85 -2.81
CA LEU A 450 10.57 14.67 -2.39
C LEU A 450 10.44 16.13 -2.82
N ALA A 451 9.97 16.40 -4.04
CA ALA A 451 9.70 17.76 -4.51
C ALA A 451 8.62 18.48 -3.67
N SER A 452 7.64 17.73 -3.16
CA SER A 452 6.51 18.27 -2.38
C SER A 452 6.80 18.39 -0.88
N CYS A 453 7.59 17.44 -0.36
CA CYS A 453 7.95 17.20 1.04
C CYS A 453 9.49 17.10 1.20
N PRO A 454 10.26 18.17 0.89
CA PRO A 454 11.73 18.12 0.93
C PRO A 454 12.29 18.04 2.35
N ASP A 455 11.45 18.15 3.40
CA ASP A 455 11.81 17.81 4.78
C ASP A 455 12.28 16.35 4.93
N LEU A 456 11.92 15.47 3.99
CA LEU A 456 12.30 14.05 3.95
C LEU A 456 13.67 13.79 3.29
N ALA A 457 14.32 14.81 2.71
CA ALA A 457 15.55 14.70 1.93
C ALA A 457 16.61 13.80 2.59
N ARG A 458 17.01 14.15 3.82
CA ARG A 458 18.08 13.50 4.59
C ARG A 458 17.76 12.05 4.96
N HIS A 459 16.49 11.75 5.29
CA HIS A 459 16.03 10.40 5.57
C HIS A 459 16.00 9.54 4.30
N THR A 460 15.52 10.11 3.19
CA THR A 460 15.37 9.38 1.94
C THR A 460 16.71 9.05 1.29
N VAL A 461 17.64 10.01 1.22
CA VAL A 461 19.00 9.73 0.74
C VAL A 461 19.68 8.69 1.63
N ARG A 462 19.62 8.83 2.97
CA ARG A 462 20.20 7.84 3.89
C ARG A 462 19.63 6.43 3.71
N ASN A 463 18.32 6.29 3.46
CA ASN A 463 17.69 4.98 3.27
C ASN A 463 18.10 4.32 1.93
N PHE A 464 18.48 5.11 0.92
CA PHE A 464 18.89 4.60 -0.39
C PHE A 464 20.40 4.68 -0.67
N ALA A 465 21.20 5.36 0.16
CA ALA A 465 22.64 5.55 -0.05
C ALA A 465 23.41 4.23 -0.28
N GLY A 466 22.97 3.17 0.40
CA GLY A 466 23.54 1.84 0.32
C GLY A 466 22.95 0.88 -0.72
N ILE A 467 22.05 1.32 -1.62
CA ILE A 467 21.50 0.42 -2.68
C ILE A 467 22.52 0.09 -3.77
N ILE A 468 23.53 0.94 -3.97
CA ILE A 468 24.59 0.71 -4.95
C ILE A 468 25.61 -0.35 -4.50
N ASN A 469 25.39 -0.99 -3.35
CA ASN A 469 26.19 -2.13 -2.88
C ASN A 469 25.85 -3.38 -3.73
N PRO A 470 26.81 -3.99 -4.46
CA PRO A 470 26.55 -5.19 -5.28
C PRO A 470 26.10 -6.41 -4.48
N LEU A 471 26.33 -6.43 -3.15
CA LEU A 471 25.85 -7.49 -2.25
C LEU A 471 24.37 -7.30 -1.84
N ARG A 472 23.77 -6.13 -2.10
CA ARG A 472 22.35 -5.82 -1.82
C ARG A 472 21.50 -5.74 -3.07
N THR A 473 22.06 -5.24 -4.17
CA THR A 473 21.36 -5.06 -5.46
C THR A 473 21.97 -5.96 -6.51
N ALA A 474 21.14 -6.80 -7.12
CA ALA A 474 21.56 -7.71 -8.18
C ALA A 474 22.18 -6.95 -9.36
N GLN A 475 23.20 -7.53 -9.99
CA GLN A 475 24.00 -6.87 -11.04
C GLN A 475 23.14 -6.25 -12.17
N ARG A 476 22.08 -6.94 -12.59
CA ARG A 476 21.13 -6.46 -13.62
C ARG A 476 20.30 -5.24 -13.18
N ASP A 477 20.05 -5.08 -11.87
CA ASP A 477 19.25 -4.00 -11.30
C ASP A 477 20.13 -2.77 -10.94
N TRP A 478 21.47 -2.91 -11.00
CA TRP A 478 22.43 -1.97 -10.40
C TRP A 478 22.49 -0.60 -11.11
N ILE A 479 22.47 -0.60 -12.45
CA ILE A 479 22.48 0.64 -13.24
C ILE A 479 21.22 1.48 -12.91
N SER A 480 20.05 0.84 -12.93
CA SER A 480 18.79 1.49 -12.55
C SER A 480 18.78 1.99 -11.10
N ALA A 481 19.45 1.30 -10.18
CA ALA A 481 19.62 1.75 -8.80
C ALA A 481 20.51 3.00 -8.68
N CYS A 482 21.59 3.08 -9.47
CA CYS A 482 22.41 4.28 -9.60
C CYS A 482 21.62 5.44 -10.23
N ASP A 483 20.86 5.20 -11.31
CA ASP A 483 20.01 6.22 -11.94
C ASP A 483 18.90 6.72 -10.99
N PHE A 484 18.32 5.83 -10.17
CA PHE A 484 17.33 6.19 -9.16
C PHE A 484 17.94 7.08 -8.06
N LEU A 485 19.12 6.74 -7.53
CA LEU A 485 19.80 7.58 -6.55
C LEU A 485 20.25 8.93 -7.17
N THR A 486 20.67 8.92 -8.43
CA THR A 486 20.97 10.12 -9.23
C THR A 486 19.74 11.03 -9.35
N LYS A 487 18.58 10.47 -9.72
CA LYS A 487 17.29 11.20 -9.77
C LYS A 487 16.89 11.76 -8.40
N ILE A 488 17.08 11.02 -7.31
CA ILE A 488 16.83 11.50 -5.94
C ILE A 488 17.70 12.72 -5.62
N ILE A 489 19.02 12.62 -5.81
CA ILE A 489 19.95 13.68 -5.40
C ILE A 489 19.72 14.95 -6.24
N SER A 490 19.58 14.84 -7.56
CA SER A 490 19.30 15.97 -8.46
C SER A 490 17.94 16.65 -8.25
N THR A 491 17.00 15.99 -7.58
CA THR A 491 15.70 16.57 -7.20
C THR A 491 15.83 17.50 -5.99
N LEU A 492 16.81 17.27 -5.11
CA LEU A 492 16.91 17.89 -3.79
C LEU A 492 17.61 19.26 -3.82
N GLN A 493 17.18 20.13 -4.74
CA GLN A 493 17.76 21.44 -4.98
C GLN A 493 17.57 22.41 -3.79
N PRO A 494 18.54 23.30 -3.51
CA PRO A 494 18.50 24.22 -2.35
C PRO A 494 17.28 25.15 -2.34
N GLN A 495 16.68 25.40 -3.52
CA GLN A 495 15.49 26.22 -3.68
C GLN A 495 14.28 25.65 -2.92
N LEU A 496 14.12 24.32 -2.92
CA LEU A 496 13.04 23.61 -2.21
C LEU A 496 13.14 23.76 -0.68
N LEU A 497 14.35 23.97 -0.17
CA LEU A 497 14.64 24.06 1.26
C LEU A 497 14.94 25.48 1.75
N ARG A 498 14.84 26.51 0.91
CA ARG A 498 15.22 27.90 1.24
C ARG A 498 14.74 28.37 2.62
N ALA A 499 13.46 28.18 2.94
CA ALA A 499 12.86 28.62 4.21
C ALA A 499 13.38 27.85 5.45
N ALA A 500 14.01 26.69 5.28
CA ALA A 500 14.76 25.99 6.31
C ALA A 500 16.26 26.38 6.29
N LEU A 501 16.86 26.50 5.09
CA LEU A 501 18.24 26.95 4.89
C LEU A 501 18.50 28.32 5.52
N ASP A 502 17.55 29.24 5.50
CA ASP A 502 17.70 30.56 6.13
C ASP A 502 17.81 30.51 7.67
N LYS A 503 17.31 29.41 8.29
CA LYS A 503 17.15 29.24 9.74
C LYS A 503 18.20 28.34 10.41
N ILE A 504 18.87 27.46 9.66
CA ILE A 504 19.82 26.48 10.21
C ILE A 504 21.24 27.04 10.36
N THR A 505 22.05 26.40 11.21
CA THR A 505 23.47 26.79 11.42
C THR A 505 24.35 26.34 10.25
N LEU A 506 25.56 26.90 10.12
CA LEU A 506 26.53 26.38 9.15
C LEU A 506 26.93 24.93 9.44
N THR A 507 27.01 24.53 10.71
CA THR A 507 27.26 23.14 11.13
C THR A 507 26.15 22.21 10.63
N ASP A 508 24.88 22.62 10.74
CA ASP A 508 23.75 21.89 10.17
C ASP A 508 23.82 21.80 8.65
N CYS A 509 24.21 22.89 7.96
CA CYS A 509 24.45 22.89 6.52
C CYS A 509 25.54 21.87 6.12
N THR A 510 26.64 21.79 6.87
CA THR A 510 27.71 20.81 6.59
C THR A 510 27.18 19.38 6.72
N TYR A 511 26.48 19.07 7.80
CA TYR A 511 25.85 17.76 7.97
C TYR A 511 24.78 17.46 6.89
N PHE A 512 24.04 18.47 6.44
CA PHE A 512 23.08 18.30 5.35
C PHE A 512 23.79 17.96 4.03
N ILE A 513 24.83 18.70 3.65
CA ILE A 513 25.62 18.42 2.44
C ILE A 513 26.28 17.03 2.50
N LYS A 514 26.87 16.67 3.64
CA LYS A 514 27.52 15.36 3.85
C LYS A 514 26.54 14.18 3.80
N ASP A 515 25.28 14.36 4.20
CA ASP A 515 24.27 13.28 4.19
C ASP A 515 23.39 13.24 2.92
N VAL A 516 23.23 14.37 2.20
CA VAL A 516 22.30 14.49 1.05
C VAL A 516 23.02 14.63 -0.30
N CYS A 517 24.10 15.42 -0.37
CA CYS A 517 24.82 15.64 -1.62
C CYS A 517 26.01 14.69 -1.77
N LEU A 518 26.72 14.41 -0.66
CA LEU A 518 27.94 13.62 -0.63
C LEU A 518 27.87 12.42 0.36
N PRO A 519 26.77 11.62 0.38
CA PRO A 519 26.57 10.52 1.33
C PRO A 519 27.74 9.54 1.39
N ILE A 520 28.31 9.38 2.59
CA ILE A 520 29.54 8.61 2.80
C ILE A 520 29.40 7.12 2.47
N GLU A 521 28.25 6.49 2.72
CA GLU A 521 28.01 5.09 2.34
C GLU A 521 28.08 4.92 0.82
N THR A 522 27.50 5.85 0.05
CA THR A 522 27.56 5.84 -1.41
C THR A 522 28.98 6.08 -1.92
N LEU A 523 29.68 7.10 -1.40
CA LEU A 523 31.05 7.41 -1.80
C LEU A 523 32.03 6.26 -1.53
N ALA A 524 31.95 5.64 -0.34
CA ALA A 524 32.78 4.50 0.04
C ALA A 524 32.47 3.24 -0.78
N LEU A 525 31.23 3.05 -1.24
CA LEU A 525 30.88 1.95 -2.15
C LEU A 525 31.40 2.20 -3.58
N LEU A 526 31.32 3.42 -4.11
CA LEU A 526 31.81 3.74 -5.46
C LEU A 526 33.33 3.61 -5.57
N THR A 527 34.06 4.14 -4.58
CA THR A 527 35.54 4.10 -4.52
C THR A 527 36.04 2.73 -4.05
N GLY A 528 35.60 2.26 -2.89
CA GLY A 528 36.08 1.04 -2.25
C GLY A 528 35.78 -0.24 -3.03
N ALA A 529 34.61 -0.34 -3.67
CA ALA A 529 34.30 -1.45 -4.58
C ALA A 529 34.79 -1.20 -6.02
N LYS A 530 35.52 -0.11 -6.27
CA LYS A 530 36.13 0.26 -7.56
C LYS A 530 35.14 0.34 -8.72
N MET A 531 33.91 0.81 -8.47
CA MET A 531 32.85 0.91 -9.49
C MET A 531 33.23 1.84 -10.65
N VAL A 532 33.96 2.92 -10.36
CA VAL A 532 34.55 3.83 -11.35
C VAL A 532 35.53 3.11 -12.29
N ARG A 533 36.20 2.05 -11.81
CA ARG A 533 37.17 1.23 -12.56
C ARG A 533 36.61 -0.15 -12.93
N HIS A 534 35.28 -0.30 -12.99
CA HIS A 534 34.64 -1.58 -13.25
C HIS A 534 34.83 -2.05 -14.70
N LYS A 535 34.85 -3.39 -14.90
CA LYS A 535 35.10 -3.99 -16.23
C LYS A 535 33.97 -3.68 -17.23
N ASN A 536 32.72 -3.78 -16.82
CA ASN A 536 31.58 -3.44 -17.68
C ASN A 536 31.42 -1.91 -17.81
N PHE A 537 31.20 -1.44 -19.04
CA PHE A 537 31.07 -0.02 -19.39
C PHE A 537 29.90 0.69 -18.69
N GLY A 538 28.69 0.12 -18.74
CA GLY A 538 27.49 0.74 -18.16
C GLY A 538 27.62 1.00 -16.66
N PHE A 539 28.38 0.16 -15.96
CA PHE A 539 28.73 0.38 -14.54
C PHE A 539 29.63 1.61 -14.34
N ARG A 540 30.66 1.78 -15.19
CA ARG A 540 31.52 2.98 -15.17
C ARG A 540 30.71 4.24 -15.48
N LEU A 541 29.89 4.20 -16.52
CA LEU A 541 29.08 5.35 -16.94
C LEU A 541 28.06 5.76 -15.86
N ALA A 542 27.33 4.80 -15.28
CA ALA A 542 26.36 5.07 -14.21
C ALA A 542 27.04 5.54 -12.90
N ALA A 543 28.23 5.02 -12.56
CA ALA A 543 29.03 5.51 -11.44
C ALA A 543 29.41 6.99 -11.63
N ASN A 544 29.92 7.37 -12.81
CA ASN A 544 30.29 8.75 -13.11
C ASN A 544 29.05 9.70 -13.19
N LYS A 545 27.92 9.24 -13.73
CA LYS A 545 26.65 10.01 -13.73
C LYS A 545 26.16 10.31 -12.30
N LEU A 546 26.25 9.34 -11.39
CA LEU A 546 25.93 9.52 -9.98
C LEU A 546 26.92 10.47 -9.28
N LEU A 547 28.23 10.30 -9.49
CA LEU A 547 29.28 11.20 -8.97
C LEU A 547 29.09 12.64 -9.44
N TYR A 548 28.66 12.84 -10.68
CA TYR A 548 28.35 14.16 -11.24
C TYR A 548 27.16 14.80 -10.53
N ALA A 549 26.02 14.10 -10.42
CA ALA A 549 24.84 14.60 -9.71
C ALA A 549 25.14 14.95 -8.24
N MET A 550 25.93 14.14 -7.56
CA MET A 550 26.42 14.40 -6.19
C MET A 550 27.21 15.70 -6.10
N PHE A 551 28.18 15.91 -6.98
CA PHE A 551 29.05 17.09 -6.96
C PHE A 551 28.35 18.36 -7.50
N ALA A 552 27.47 18.23 -8.48
CA ALA A 552 26.62 19.30 -8.99
C ALA A 552 25.62 19.78 -7.94
N GLN A 553 24.98 18.85 -7.22
CA GLN A 553 24.08 19.21 -6.14
C GLN A 553 24.84 19.88 -4.98
N TYR A 554 26.05 19.40 -4.66
CA TYR A 554 26.98 20.05 -3.73
C TYR A 554 27.30 21.51 -4.15
N SER A 555 27.77 21.75 -5.38
CA SER A 555 28.07 23.10 -5.91
C SER A 555 26.87 24.04 -5.78
N ALA A 556 25.66 23.56 -6.09
CA ALA A 556 24.43 24.35 -5.95
C ALA A 556 24.14 24.77 -4.50
N TYR A 557 24.34 23.88 -3.51
CA TYR A 557 24.23 24.24 -2.09
C TYR A 557 25.35 25.20 -1.66
N MET A 558 26.59 24.99 -2.12
CA MET A 558 27.72 25.88 -1.79
C MET A 558 27.50 27.31 -2.29
N ALA A 559 26.99 27.48 -3.51
CA ALA A 559 26.63 28.79 -4.05
C ALA A 559 25.51 29.45 -3.23
N ALA A 560 24.46 28.70 -2.88
CA ALA A 560 23.34 29.22 -2.09
C ALA A 560 23.75 29.63 -0.66
N ILE A 561 24.57 28.82 0.02
CA ILE A 561 25.03 29.07 1.39
C ILE A 561 26.09 30.18 1.42
N THR A 562 27.00 30.21 0.44
CA THR A 562 27.98 31.29 0.27
C THR A 562 27.25 32.64 0.18
N LYS A 563 26.28 32.77 -0.74
CA LYS A 563 25.46 33.97 -0.89
C LYS A 563 24.66 34.34 0.37
N ARG A 564 24.28 33.36 1.20
CA ARG A 564 23.61 33.58 2.49
C ARG A 564 24.54 34.20 3.54
N GLU A 565 25.79 33.74 3.62
CA GLU A 565 26.75 34.19 4.64
C GLU A 565 27.53 35.44 4.25
N GLU A 566 27.75 35.67 2.95
CA GLU A 566 28.27 36.93 2.42
C GLU A 566 27.31 38.08 2.75
N ALA A 567 25.99 37.86 2.65
CA ALA A 567 24.96 38.80 3.11
C ALA A 567 24.80 38.87 4.67
N ARG A 568 25.73 38.28 5.43
CA ARG A 568 25.78 38.28 6.90
C ARG A 568 27.19 38.54 7.45
N ASP A 569 28.13 38.98 6.61
CA ASP A 569 29.55 39.27 6.93
C ASP A 569 30.32 38.14 7.64
N ASN A 570 29.86 36.89 7.53
CA ASN A 570 30.33 35.77 8.37
C ASN A 570 31.53 35.00 7.75
N LEU A 571 32.52 35.71 7.23
CA LEU A 571 33.59 35.13 6.39
C LEU A 571 34.43 34.05 7.11
N ASN A 572 34.70 34.20 8.42
CA ASN A 572 35.54 33.25 9.16
C ASN A 572 34.83 31.90 9.40
N SER A 573 33.53 31.91 9.71
CA SER A 573 32.76 30.65 9.80
C SER A 573 32.62 29.99 8.42
N LEU A 574 32.45 30.78 7.36
CA LEU A 574 32.38 30.29 5.98
C LEU A 574 33.68 29.59 5.54
N ARG A 575 34.86 30.08 5.98
CA ARG A 575 36.15 29.41 5.77
C ARG A 575 36.22 28.03 6.45
N ARG A 576 35.82 27.94 7.73
CA ARG A 576 35.80 26.66 8.48
C ARG A 576 34.80 25.66 7.88
N PHE A 577 33.63 26.14 7.45
CA PHE A 577 32.61 25.38 6.74
C PHE A 577 33.14 24.78 5.42
N ARG A 578 33.79 25.60 4.58
CA ARG A 578 34.43 25.15 3.32
C ARG A 578 35.51 24.10 3.56
N LEU A 579 36.34 24.27 4.59
CA LEU A 579 37.43 23.33 4.93
C LEU A 579 36.90 21.95 5.37
N ASP A 580 35.85 21.89 6.20
CA ASP A 580 35.29 20.61 6.67
C ASP A 580 34.58 19.81 5.55
N ILE A 581 34.05 20.49 4.53
CA ILE A 581 33.50 19.80 3.34
C ILE A 581 34.63 19.38 2.39
N LEU A 582 35.66 20.23 2.19
CA LEU A 582 36.84 19.87 1.41
C LEU A 582 37.55 18.63 1.96
N ASN A 583 37.71 18.53 3.30
CA ASN A 583 38.27 17.34 3.95
C ASN A 583 37.42 16.08 3.69
N HIS A 584 36.10 16.21 3.67
CA HIS A 584 35.19 15.10 3.35
C HIS A 584 35.30 14.65 1.89
N ILE A 585 35.46 15.59 0.96
CA ILE A 585 35.71 15.30 -0.46
C ILE A 585 37.07 14.61 -0.63
N LEU A 586 38.15 15.17 -0.06
CA LEU A 586 39.51 14.63 -0.15
C LEU A 586 39.68 13.20 0.38
N VAL A 587 38.84 12.77 1.32
CA VAL A 587 38.91 11.43 1.94
C VAL A 587 38.01 10.40 1.26
N ASN A 588 36.88 10.82 0.66
CA ASN A 588 35.83 9.89 0.22
C ASN A 588 35.50 9.96 -1.28
N TYR A 589 35.80 11.07 -1.96
CA TYR A 589 35.49 11.27 -3.38
C TYR A 589 36.63 10.72 -4.26
N PRO A 590 36.35 10.05 -5.40
CA PRO A 590 37.40 9.55 -6.30
C PRO A 590 38.29 10.70 -6.82
N THR A 591 39.56 10.39 -7.10
CA THR A 591 40.48 11.40 -7.64
C THR A 591 40.16 11.69 -9.11
N VAL A 592 40.62 12.85 -9.59
CA VAL A 592 40.57 13.22 -11.01
C VAL A 592 41.21 12.13 -11.89
N GLU A 593 42.30 11.51 -11.45
CA GLU A 593 42.94 10.37 -12.11
C GLU A 593 42.06 9.11 -12.19
N GLU A 594 41.19 8.85 -11.21
CA GLU A 594 40.26 7.71 -11.30
C GLU A 594 39.15 7.94 -12.32
N ILE A 595 38.62 9.16 -12.41
CA ILE A 595 37.61 9.57 -13.40
C ILE A 595 38.21 9.51 -14.81
N LEU A 596 39.41 10.08 -15.00
CA LEU A 596 40.12 10.06 -16.29
C LEU A 596 40.51 8.64 -16.71
N PHE A 597 40.92 7.78 -15.78
CA PHE A 597 41.19 6.38 -16.06
C PHE A 597 39.92 5.60 -16.43
N SER A 598 38.78 5.94 -15.83
CA SER A 598 37.45 5.40 -16.20
C SER A 598 37.11 5.67 -17.67
N LEU A 599 37.36 6.91 -18.11
CA LEU A 599 37.18 7.32 -19.49
C LEU A 599 38.21 6.66 -20.43
N TYR A 600 39.49 6.62 -20.05
CA TYR A 600 40.54 5.92 -20.82
C TYR A 600 40.21 4.44 -21.06
N MET A 601 39.66 3.74 -20.06
CA MET A 601 39.16 2.37 -20.26
C MET A 601 38.07 2.32 -21.33
N SER A 602 37.13 3.28 -21.36
CA SER A 602 36.11 3.34 -22.42
C SER A 602 36.65 3.69 -23.80
N ILE A 603 37.66 4.56 -23.90
CA ILE A 603 38.33 4.83 -25.18
C ILE A 603 39.04 3.58 -25.68
N LYS A 604 39.64 2.78 -24.78
CA LYS A 604 40.22 1.48 -25.14
C LYS A 604 39.16 0.43 -25.53
N ASP A 605 38.00 0.45 -24.88
CA ASP A 605 36.88 -0.45 -25.18
C ASP A 605 36.02 0.00 -26.38
N GLN A 606 36.45 1.02 -27.15
CA GLN A 606 35.68 1.69 -28.23
C GLN A 606 35.09 0.74 -29.28
N GLU A 607 35.76 -0.36 -29.61
CA GLU A 607 35.33 -1.31 -30.65
C GLU A 607 34.18 -2.23 -30.19
N ALA A 608 33.79 -2.19 -28.92
CA ALA A 608 32.72 -3.01 -28.38
C ALA A 608 31.33 -2.34 -28.52
N VAL A 609 30.37 -3.08 -29.08
CA VAL A 609 29.01 -2.62 -29.44
C VAL A 609 28.24 -1.95 -28.28
N GLU A 610 28.53 -2.27 -27.02
CA GLU A 610 27.88 -1.67 -25.85
C GLU A 610 28.47 -0.31 -25.41
N VAL A 611 29.53 0.21 -26.06
CA VAL A 611 30.37 1.30 -25.51
C VAL A 611 30.16 2.65 -26.20
N THR A 612 29.28 3.48 -25.65
CA THR A 612 29.09 4.88 -26.08
C THR A 612 30.15 5.80 -25.48
N VAL A 613 31.35 5.84 -26.07
CA VAL A 613 32.49 6.65 -25.59
C VAL A 613 32.12 8.13 -25.38
N LEU A 614 31.30 8.70 -26.28
CA LEU A 614 30.84 10.09 -26.22
C LEU A 614 30.01 10.40 -24.97
N ASP A 615 29.13 9.50 -24.51
CA ASP A 615 28.36 9.68 -23.27
C ASP A 615 29.27 9.74 -22.04
N HIS A 616 30.33 8.94 -22.05
CA HIS A 616 31.29 8.89 -20.95
C HIS A 616 32.21 10.11 -20.97
N LEU A 617 32.59 10.59 -22.15
CA LEU A 617 33.33 11.83 -22.34
C LEU A 617 32.51 13.03 -21.83
N ASP A 618 31.23 13.15 -22.18
CA ASP A 618 30.36 14.26 -21.75
C ASP A 618 30.29 14.39 -20.22
N VAL A 619 30.02 13.26 -19.55
CA VAL A 619 29.92 13.19 -18.08
C VAL A 619 31.29 13.42 -17.41
N SER A 620 32.38 12.95 -18.01
CA SER A 620 33.73 13.17 -17.50
C SER A 620 34.16 14.62 -17.62
N LEU A 621 33.86 15.29 -18.74
CA LEU A 621 34.13 16.71 -18.92
C LEU A 621 33.29 17.56 -17.95
N ASP A 622 31.99 17.27 -17.78
CA ASP A 622 31.14 17.95 -16.80
C ASP A 622 31.65 17.78 -15.35
N LEU A 623 32.13 16.58 -14.99
CA LEU A 623 32.81 16.31 -13.71
C LEU A 623 34.06 17.18 -13.53
N LEU A 624 34.96 17.19 -14.52
CA LEU A 624 36.20 17.96 -14.46
C LEU A 624 35.92 19.47 -14.36
N LEU A 625 35.03 19.99 -15.21
CA LEU A 625 34.60 21.39 -15.21
C LEU A 625 34.08 21.84 -13.83
N ILE A 626 33.25 21.02 -13.17
CA ILE A 626 32.67 21.40 -11.88
C ILE A 626 33.65 21.24 -10.70
N ILE A 627 34.55 20.27 -10.77
CA ILE A 627 35.66 20.10 -9.81
C ILE A 627 36.66 21.27 -9.93
N CYS A 628 37.07 21.62 -11.15
CA CYS A 628 37.91 22.79 -11.45
C CYS A 628 37.28 24.10 -10.96
N LYS A 629 35.96 24.24 -11.07
CA LYS A 629 35.20 25.42 -10.62
C LYS A 629 35.20 25.58 -9.10
N GLU A 630 34.92 24.53 -8.34
CA GLU A 630 34.81 24.61 -6.87
C GLU A 630 36.17 24.50 -6.15
N HIS A 631 37.08 23.65 -6.65
CA HIS A 631 38.31 23.25 -5.96
C HIS A 631 39.51 23.13 -6.90
N ARG A 632 39.99 24.25 -7.47
CA ARG A 632 41.23 24.30 -8.29
C ARG A 632 42.44 23.57 -7.65
N SER A 633 42.59 23.64 -6.33
CA SER A 633 43.66 22.96 -5.58
C SER A 633 43.54 21.44 -5.49
N PHE A 634 42.38 20.85 -5.83
CA PHE A 634 42.17 19.41 -5.97
C PHE A 634 42.77 18.89 -7.30
N VAL A 635 42.82 19.75 -8.33
CA VAL A 635 43.30 19.44 -9.67
C VAL A 635 44.81 19.62 -9.78
N ASN A 636 45.36 20.68 -9.17
CA ASN A 636 46.80 21.02 -9.20
C ASN A 636 47.74 20.01 -8.46
N LYS A 637 47.29 18.77 -8.24
CA LYS A 637 48.07 17.65 -7.67
C LYS A 637 48.16 16.41 -8.57
N THR A 638 47.42 16.34 -9.68
CA THR A 638 47.54 15.22 -10.62
C THR A 638 48.83 15.34 -11.41
N GLY A 639 49.75 14.39 -11.22
CA GLY A 639 51.13 14.49 -11.74
C GLY A 639 51.26 14.27 -13.25
N THR A 640 50.28 13.63 -13.87
CA THR A 640 50.21 13.42 -15.33
C THR A 640 49.45 14.55 -16.01
N ILE A 641 50.17 15.36 -16.77
CA ILE A 641 49.57 16.15 -17.85
C ILE A 641 48.92 15.15 -18.81
N LEU A 642 47.63 15.34 -19.06
CA LEU A 642 46.89 14.53 -20.02
C LEU A 642 47.42 14.75 -21.43
N ASP A 643 47.55 13.67 -22.19
CA ASP A 643 47.61 13.78 -23.64
C ASP A 643 46.19 14.04 -24.16
N TYR A 644 45.79 15.32 -24.08
CA TYR A 644 44.43 15.76 -24.41
C TYR A 644 44.03 15.41 -25.85
N LEU A 645 44.99 15.32 -26.78
CA LEU A 645 44.72 14.91 -28.17
C LEU A 645 44.18 13.47 -28.23
N ASN A 646 44.75 12.55 -27.45
CA ASN A 646 44.26 11.17 -27.37
C ASN A 646 42.92 11.05 -26.62
N LEU A 647 42.57 11.99 -25.74
CA LEU A 647 41.28 12.02 -25.03
C LEU A 647 40.14 12.62 -25.88
N LEU A 648 40.46 13.55 -26.77
CA LEU A 648 39.50 14.16 -27.72
C LEU A 648 39.40 13.41 -29.05
N ARG A 649 40.33 12.49 -29.35
CA ARG A 649 40.32 11.61 -30.53
C ARG A 649 38.96 10.95 -30.83
N PRO A 650 38.13 10.51 -29.86
CA PRO A 650 36.80 9.96 -30.13
C PRO A 650 35.80 10.95 -30.74
N LEU A 651 35.99 12.27 -30.59
CA LEU A 651 35.13 13.29 -31.23
C LEU A 651 35.35 13.34 -32.73
N TYR A 652 36.61 13.21 -33.16
CA TYR A 652 37.03 13.34 -34.56
C TYR A 652 37.09 12.02 -35.33
N ALA A 653 36.84 10.90 -34.66
CA ALA A 653 36.87 9.56 -35.27
C ALA A 653 35.62 9.22 -36.13
N GLY A 654 34.60 10.07 -36.14
CA GLY A 654 33.33 9.84 -36.84
C GLY A 654 33.11 10.65 -38.14
N ASP A 655 33.94 11.66 -38.40
CA ASP A 655 33.64 12.67 -39.45
C ASP A 655 33.87 12.20 -40.89
N GLU A 656 34.45 11.01 -41.14
CA GLU A 656 34.63 10.47 -42.50
C GLU A 656 33.34 9.90 -43.12
N THR A 657 32.28 9.67 -42.34
CA THR A 657 30.96 9.26 -42.85
C THR A 657 29.86 10.15 -42.29
N SER A 658 29.48 11.15 -43.08
CA SER A 658 28.60 12.24 -42.69
C SER A 658 27.18 11.83 -42.29
N ASP A 659 26.73 12.27 -41.11
CA ASP A 659 25.29 12.41 -40.82
C ASP A 659 25.03 13.70 -40.02
N ALA A 660 24.29 14.65 -40.62
CA ALA A 660 24.31 16.07 -40.23
C ALA A 660 23.58 16.38 -38.90
N SER A 661 22.97 15.37 -38.27
CA SER A 661 22.28 15.50 -36.98
C SER A 661 23.24 15.55 -35.78
N GLY A 662 24.41 14.89 -35.86
CA GLY A 662 25.37 14.77 -34.75
C GLY A 662 26.12 16.06 -34.41
N GLY A 663 26.34 16.94 -35.39
CA GLY A 663 27.25 18.09 -35.25
C GLY A 663 26.94 19.03 -34.09
N THR A 664 25.65 19.26 -33.75
CA THR A 664 25.28 20.13 -32.62
C THR A 664 25.49 19.51 -31.24
N GLY A 665 25.72 18.18 -31.17
CA GLY A 665 26.22 17.48 -29.99
C GLY A 665 27.73 17.60 -29.89
N ASN A 666 28.44 17.28 -30.98
CA ASN A 666 29.91 17.34 -31.04
C ASN A 666 30.44 18.74 -30.71
N ILE A 667 29.87 19.80 -31.29
CA ILE A 667 30.27 21.20 -30.98
C ILE A 667 30.10 21.55 -29.49
N LYS A 668 29.09 20.99 -28.80
CA LYS A 668 28.93 21.22 -27.35
C LYS A 668 29.98 20.47 -26.53
N LEU A 669 30.33 19.25 -26.95
CA LEU A 669 31.40 18.45 -26.36
C LEU A 669 32.78 19.11 -26.55
N GLU A 670 33.06 19.63 -27.75
CA GLU A 670 34.26 20.42 -28.03
C GLU A 670 34.33 21.67 -27.14
N LEU A 671 33.23 22.43 -27.02
CA LEU A 671 33.17 23.61 -26.15
C LEU A 671 33.30 23.26 -24.65
N LYS A 672 32.86 22.07 -24.22
CA LYS A 672 33.15 21.55 -22.88
C LYS A 672 34.64 21.23 -22.72
N ALA A 673 35.24 20.54 -23.70
CA ALA A 673 36.65 20.16 -23.71
C ALA A 673 37.59 21.39 -23.67
N ILE A 674 37.39 22.34 -24.58
CA ILE A 674 38.14 23.61 -24.69
C ILE A 674 38.08 24.42 -23.38
N LYS A 675 37.00 24.26 -22.59
CA LYS A 675 36.80 24.93 -21.30
C LYS A 675 37.34 24.12 -20.10
N THR A 676 37.70 22.86 -20.31
CA THR A 676 38.29 21.96 -19.29
C THR A 676 39.81 22.05 -19.28
N ILE A 677 40.39 22.35 -20.45
CA ILE A 677 41.80 22.73 -20.69
C ILE A 677 42.06 24.14 -20.15
#